data_AF-A0A1J0VR02-F1
#
_entry.id   AF-A0A1J0VR02-F1
#
_cell.length_a   1.000
_cell.length_b   1.000
_cell.length_c   1.000
_cell.angle_alpha   90.00
_cell.angle_beta   90.00
_cell.angle_gamma   90.00
#
_symmetry.space_group_name_H-M   'P 1'
#
loop_
_entity.id
_entity.type
_entity.pdbx_description
1 polymer ?
#
loop_
_entity_poly.entity_id
_entity_poly.type
_entity_poly.pdbx_seq_one_letter_code
_entity_poly.pdbx_strand_id
1 'polypeptide(L)'
;MSASLPTVFDTTLLDTLRRRVVIGDGAMGTMLQAADLTLDDFRGLEGCNEILNDTRPDVLAEIHRAYFSAGADAVETNTFGCNLPNLADYDIANRIRDLSERGTRIAREVADEMGPAADGTPRYVLGSMGPGTKLPTLGHAPFAQLRDAYTEAALGMLDGGADAILVETCQDLLQVKAAITGSRRAMVAAGRRIPIITHVTVETTGTMLVGSEIGAALTALEPLGIDMIGLNCATGPEEMSEHLRHLSRHAQIPVSVMPNAGLPVLGANGAEYPLTPEELAIALSGFVSEFGLALVGGCCGTTPEHIRQVAEAVREVETRLPAIDERRTPEHEPAVSSMYTAVPFEQDASIMMIGERTNANGSKAFRDAMLAQDWQRCLEIAKDQTRDGAHMLDLCVDYVGRDGTVDMNELASRLATSSTLPIMLDSTEPPVLQAGLQHLGGRCAVNSVNYEDGAGPDSRFQQIMRLVSEHGAAVVALTIDEEGQARTAEAKVAIAERLIEDITTNWGLLESDIIVDTLTFTLGTGQEESRKDGEETIKAIRELKRRHPQVQTTLGLSNISFGLNPAARQVLNSVFMHECVEAGLDSAIVHASKILPMSRIPEEHRQTALDLIYDRRSEDYDPLQKLMALFEGVSTASSKASRAEEMAALPLFERLERRIVDGERNGLGDDLDEAMQSVPPLQIINETLLSGMKTVGELFGSGQMQLPFVLQSAEVMKTAVAHLEPHMEATDDAGKGRIVLATVKGDVHDIGKNLVDIILSNNGYEVVNLGIKQPIATILDAAKDKKADVIGMSGLLVKSTVVMKENLEELNAKGVAEQYPVLLGGAALTRSYVENDLTAVYEGDVRYARDAFEGLRLMDEIMTVKRGGGLDPDSPEAIAAKKKAAERKARHERSQRIAAERKAAEAPVVVPERSDVAADLPVPSPPFWGTRVIKGLPLQEYSGLLDERALFLGQWGLRGQRAGDGPSYEELVETEGRPRLRAWLDRLATENVLQHAAVVYGYFPAVSEGDEVIVLTEPEPDAPQRYRFTFPRQQRDRFLCIADFIRSRERARATGQVDVLPFQLVTMGQPIADFANALFAADNYRDYLEVHGIGVQLTESLAEYWHRRIREELTLDGQSVAADDPADIQEFFKLGYRGARYSFGYGACPDLEDRAKLVDLLDAGRVGVQLSEELQLHPEQSTDAFVLLHPEAKYFNA
;
A
#
# COMPACT_ATOMS: atom_id res chain seq x y z
N MET A 1 24.88 -27.84 5.62
CA MET A 1 25.04 -29.20 6.16
C MET A 1 24.50 -30.15 5.11
N SER A 2 25.30 -31.06 4.56
CA SER A 2 24.77 -32.11 3.66
C SER A 2 24.40 -33.34 4.50
N ALA A 3 23.22 -33.90 4.22
CA ALA A 3 22.69 -35.16 4.73
C ALA A 3 22.65 -35.34 6.27
N SER A 4 21.85 -34.53 6.98
CA SER A 4 21.33 -34.93 8.30
C SER A 4 20.11 -35.84 8.11
N LEU A 5 20.01 -36.90 8.92
CA LEU A 5 18.82 -37.75 9.06
C LEU A 5 17.54 -36.89 9.03
N PRO A 6 16.44 -37.33 8.38
CA PRO A 6 15.24 -36.51 8.29
C PRO A 6 14.75 -36.19 9.71
N THR A 7 14.88 -34.92 10.11
CA THR A 7 14.20 -34.37 11.29
C THR A 7 12.72 -34.65 11.11
N VAL A 8 12.14 -35.47 12.00
CA VAL A 8 10.70 -35.69 11.99
C VAL A 8 10.06 -34.36 12.38
N PHE A 9 9.35 -33.75 11.43
CA PHE A 9 8.58 -32.54 11.69
C PHE A 9 7.22 -32.94 12.25
N ASP A 10 6.97 -32.57 13.50
CA ASP A 10 5.67 -32.80 14.14
C ASP A 10 4.69 -31.72 13.67
N THR A 11 3.75 -32.10 12.81
CA THR A 11 2.77 -31.18 12.21
C THR A 11 1.42 -31.22 12.92
N THR A 12 1.27 -31.96 14.02
CA THR A 12 -0.03 -32.21 14.65
C THR A 12 -0.78 -30.93 15.03
N LEU A 13 -0.07 -29.95 15.60
CA LEU A 13 -0.62 -28.62 15.89
C LEU A 13 -1.02 -27.88 14.61
N LEU A 14 -0.15 -27.83 13.60
CA LEU A 14 -0.43 -27.15 12.33
C LEU A 14 -1.63 -27.77 11.60
N ASP A 15 -1.73 -29.10 11.60
CA ASP A 15 -2.86 -29.83 11.03
C ASP A 15 -4.17 -29.54 11.78
N THR A 16 -4.08 -29.22 13.07
CA THR A 16 -5.24 -28.77 13.86
C THR A 16 -5.61 -27.33 13.52
N LEU A 17 -4.63 -26.42 13.44
CA LEU A 17 -4.82 -25.01 13.08
C LEU A 17 -5.45 -24.83 11.69
N ARG A 18 -5.24 -25.78 10.76
CA ARG A 18 -5.91 -25.80 9.45
C ARG A 18 -7.39 -26.17 9.51
N ARG A 19 -7.76 -26.99 10.50
CA ARG A 19 -9.10 -27.56 10.63
C ARG A 19 -10.00 -26.74 11.54
N ARG A 20 -9.43 -26.11 12.57
CA ARG A 20 -10.16 -25.38 13.59
C ARG A 20 -9.30 -24.35 14.32
N VAL A 21 -9.96 -23.40 14.95
CA VAL A 21 -9.30 -22.40 15.78
C VAL A 21 -8.84 -23.08 17.06
N VAL A 22 -7.55 -22.93 17.37
CA VAL A 22 -6.96 -23.42 18.62
C VAL A 22 -7.17 -22.38 19.70
N ILE A 23 -7.73 -22.80 20.85
CA ILE A 23 -7.88 -21.91 22.01
C ILE A 23 -6.63 -22.00 22.88
N GLY A 24 -5.88 -20.90 22.97
CA GLY A 24 -4.78 -20.74 23.94
C GLY A 24 -5.31 -20.50 25.36
N ASP A 25 -4.44 -20.62 26.35
CA ASP A 25 -4.76 -20.34 27.74
C ASP A 25 -4.68 -18.83 28.04
N GLY A 26 -4.62 -18.51 29.34
CA GLY A 26 -4.53 -17.15 29.86
C GLY A 26 -3.26 -16.93 30.69
N ALA A 27 -3.25 -15.88 31.51
CA ALA A 27 -2.04 -15.50 32.25
C ALA A 27 -1.56 -16.51 33.32
N MET A 28 -0.37 -17.09 33.12
CA MET A 28 0.37 -17.82 34.17
C MET A 28 0.75 -16.91 35.35
N GLY A 29 1.32 -15.73 35.08
CA GLY A 29 1.83 -14.84 36.12
C GLY A 29 0.74 -14.34 37.08
N THR A 30 -0.43 -13.97 36.56
CA THR A 30 -1.56 -13.50 37.37
C THR A 30 -2.16 -14.64 38.22
N MET A 31 -2.18 -15.87 37.69
CA MET A 31 -2.62 -17.06 38.43
C MET A 31 -1.63 -17.43 39.56
N LEU A 32 -0.32 -17.28 39.33
CA LEU A 32 0.70 -17.48 40.36
C LEU A 32 0.61 -16.42 41.48
N GLN A 33 0.32 -15.15 41.15
CA GLN A 33 0.10 -14.11 42.14
C GLN A 33 -1.14 -14.37 43.02
N ALA A 34 -2.14 -15.09 42.49
CA ALA A 34 -3.33 -15.49 43.23
C ALA A 34 -3.13 -16.78 44.05
N ALA A 35 -2.05 -17.52 43.81
CA ALA A 35 -1.66 -18.64 44.66
C ALA A 35 -0.93 -18.08 45.89
N ASP A 36 -1.34 -18.46 47.10
CA ASP A 36 -0.76 -18.00 48.38
C ASP A 36 0.71 -18.48 48.57
N LEU A 37 1.62 -18.02 47.70
CA LEU A 37 3.03 -18.39 47.65
C LEU A 37 3.85 -17.50 48.60
N THR A 38 4.85 -18.12 49.23
CA THR A 38 5.75 -17.48 50.18
C THR A 38 7.16 -17.35 49.62
N LEU A 39 7.99 -16.50 50.23
CA LEU A 39 9.36 -16.27 49.80
C LEU A 39 10.25 -17.54 49.87
N ASP A 40 9.91 -18.47 50.78
CA ASP A 40 10.55 -19.78 50.88
C ASP A 40 10.24 -20.67 49.67
N ASP A 41 9.04 -20.57 49.10
CA ASP A 41 8.66 -21.29 47.86
C ASP A 41 9.54 -20.86 46.68
N PHE A 42 9.95 -19.59 46.63
CA PHE A 42 10.88 -19.07 45.63
C PHE A 42 12.37 -19.34 45.94
N ARG A 43 12.69 -20.03 47.05
CA ARG A 43 14.08 -20.21 47.55
C ARG A 43 14.83 -18.89 47.73
N GLY A 44 14.14 -17.82 48.09
CA GLY A 44 14.73 -16.48 48.22
C GLY A 44 14.99 -15.75 46.90
N LEU A 45 14.56 -16.30 45.76
CA LEU A 45 14.59 -15.67 44.44
C LEU A 45 13.23 -15.05 44.11
N GLU A 46 12.76 -14.15 44.98
CA GLU A 46 11.44 -13.52 44.84
C GLU A 46 11.28 -12.86 43.46
N GLY A 47 10.16 -13.16 42.78
CA GLY A 47 9.87 -12.66 41.43
C GLY A 47 10.39 -13.53 40.29
N CYS A 48 11.23 -14.54 40.56
CA CYS A 48 11.65 -15.54 39.57
C CYS A 48 10.61 -16.66 39.47
N ASN A 49 9.55 -16.48 38.68
CA ASN A 49 8.48 -17.47 38.54
C ASN A 49 8.98 -18.82 38.02
N GLU A 50 10.05 -18.82 37.22
CA GLU A 50 10.64 -20.03 36.64
C GLU A 50 11.21 -20.98 37.71
N ILE A 51 11.62 -20.47 38.88
CA ILE A 51 12.11 -21.35 39.97
C ILE A 51 11.01 -22.27 40.50
N LEU A 52 9.75 -21.88 40.35
CA LEU A 52 8.59 -22.66 40.78
C LEU A 52 8.44 -23.96 40.00
N ASN A 53 9.05 -24.07 38.81
CA ASN A 53 9.14 -25.33 38.06
C ASN A 53 9.88 -26.42 38.85
N ASP A 54 10.77 -26.04 39.78
CA ASP A 54 11.49 -26.97 40.65
C ASP A 54 10.86 -27.06 42.05
N THR A 55 10.30 -25.95 42.57
CA THR A 55 9.89 -25.87 43.97
C THR A 55 8.41 -26.11 44.21
N ARG A 56 7.54 -25.69 43.29
CA ARG A 56 6.07 -25.79 43.39
C ARG A 56 5.41 -26.32 42.11
N PRO A 57 5.81 -27.51 41.63
CA PRO A 57 5.20 -28.13 40.45
C PRO A 57 3.72 -28.47 40.68
N ASP A 58 3.28 -28.62 41.93
CA ASP A 58 1.89 -28.84 42.32
C ASP A 58 1.00 -27.66 41.89
N VAL A 59 1.43 -26.42 42.16
CA VAL A 59 0.66 -25.20 41.83
C VAL A 59 0.57 -25.02 40.32
N LEU A 60 1.69 -25.19 39.62
CA LEU A 60 1.74 -25.09 38.16
C LEU A 60 0.82 -26.12 37.50
N ALA A 61 0.83 -27.36 37.99
CA ALA A 61 -0.06 -28.41 37.48
C ALA A 61 -1.53 -28.07 37.71
N GLU A 62 -1.90 -27.47 38.86
CA GLU A 62 -3.26 -27.00 39.12
C GLU A 62 -3.69 -25.89 38.16
N ILE A 63 -2.81 -24.94 37.86
CA ILE A 63 -3.09 -23.85 36.91
C ILE A 63 -3.34 -24.41 35.50
N HIS A 64 -2.47 -25.30 35.01
CA HIS A 64 -2.67 -25.93 33.70
C HIS A 64 -3.99 -26.73 33.63
N ARG A 65 -4.32 -27.49 34.69
CA ARG A 65 -5.61 -28.20 34.77
C ARG A 65 -6.79 -27.23 34.72
N ALA A 66 -6.68 -26.07 35.35
CA ALA A 66 -7.73 -25.07 35.35
C ALA A 66 -8.01 -24.52 33.94
N TYR A 67 -6.98 -24.19 33.16
CA TYR A 67 -7.14 -23.71 31.78
C TYR A 67 -7.65 -24.80 30.82
N PHE A 68 -7.11 -26.02 30.91
CA PHE A 68 -7.62 -27.13 30.11
C PHE A 68 -9.07 -27.51 30.45
N SER A 69 -9.49 -27.31 31.71
CA SER A 69 -10.89 -27.51 32.12
C SER A 69 -11.81 -26.37 31.67
N ALA A 70 -11.27 -25.16 31.53
CA ALA A 70 -11.99 -24.01 31.00
C ALA A 70 -12.25 -24.13 29.49
N GLY A 71 -11.44 -24.90 28.75
CA GLY A 71 -11.63 -25.15 27.33
C GLY A 71 -10.46 -24.75 26.45
N ALA A 72 -9.31 -24.42 27.04
CA ALA A 72 -8.06 -24.28 26.29
C ALA A 72 -7.71 -25.61 25.59
N ASP A 73 -7.26 -25.51 24.34
CA ASP A 73 -6.69 -26.61 23.57
C ASP A 73 -5.16 -26.62 23.68
N ALA A 74 -4.55 -25.47 23.93
CA ALA A 74 -3.12 -25.29 24.12
C ALA A 74 -2.82 -24.48 25.40
N VAL A 75 -1.75 -24.84 26.12
CA VAL A 75 -1.28 -24.09 27.29
C VAL A 75 0.16 -23.66 27.14
N GLU A 76 0.48 -22.47 27.63
CA GLU A 76 1.83 -21.95 27.73
C GLU A 76 2.57 -22.55 28.93
N THR A 77 3.84 -22.89 28.75
CA THR A 77 4.68 -23.38 29.85
C THR A 77 5.14 -22.23 30.75
N ASN A 78 5.37 -22.48 32.04
CA ASN A 78 5.96 -21.48 32.94
C ASN A 78 7.47 -21.29 32.70
N THR A 79 7.84 -20.81 31.50
CA THR A 79 9.23 -20.70 31.05
C THR A 79 9.53 -19.37 30.36
N PHE A 80 8.62 -18.40 30.44
CA PHE A 80 8.76 -17.06 29.87
C PHE A 80 10.12 -16.42 30.19
N GLY A 81 10.55 -16.47 31.45
CA GLY A 81 11.80 -15.95 31.95
C GLY A 81 12.99 -16.90 31.89
N CYS A 82 12.89 -18.08 31.27
CA CYS A 82 14.01 -19.01 31.09
C CYS A 82 14.98 -18.54 30.00
N ASN A 83 15.51 -17.32 30.14
CA ASN A 83 16.42 -16.68 29.20
C ASN A 83 17.62 -16.10 29.96
N LEU A 84 18.69 -15.76 29.22
CA LEU A 84 19.95 -15.30 29.81
C LEU A 84 19.79 -14.04 30.66
N PRO A 85 19.19 -12.93 30.17
CA PRO A 85 19.01 -11.73 30.99
C PRO A 85 18.30 -11.97 32.31
N ASN A 86 17.16 -12.66 32.28
CA ASN A 86 16.30 -12.79 33.46
C ASN A 86 16.95 -13.70 34.51
N LEU A 87 17.47 -14.87 34.12
CA LEU A 87 18.11 -15.77 35.07
C LEU A 87 19.49 -15.30 35.54
N ALA A 88 20.15 -14.41 34.78
CA ALA A 88 21.38 -13.77 35.23
C ALA A 88 21.14 -12.79 36.39
N ASP A 89 19.99 -12.09 36.43
CA ASP A 89 19.64 -11.17 37.54
C ASP A 89 19.49 -11.92 38.88
N TYR A 90 19.30 -13.24 38.84
CA TYR A 90 19.21 -14.14 40.00
C TYR A 90 20.44 -15.04 40.18
N ASP A 91 21.54 -14.82 39.44
CA ASP A 91 22.76 -15.64 39.47
C ASP A 91 22.55 -17.13 39.16
N ILE A 92 21.54 -17.47 38.35
CA ILE A 92 21.18 -18.86 37.98
C ILE A 92 21.07 -19.08 36.47
N ALA A 93 21.76 -18.27 35.65
CA ALA A 93 21.78 -18.42 34.19
C ALA A 93 22.21 -19.82 33.71
N ASN A 94 22.97 -20.58 34.52
CA ASN A 94 23.33 -21.97 34.21
C ASN A 94 22.15 -22.97 34.33
N ARG A 95 20.96 -22.52 34.77
CA ARG A 95 19.77 -23.35 34.92
C ARG A 95 18.72 -23.18 33.82
N ILE A 96 19.00 -22.40 32.76
CA ILE A 96 18.08 -22.16 31.64
C ILE A 96 17.46 -23.48 31.13
N ARG A 97 18.29 -24.43 30.69
CA ARG A 97 17.80 -25.70 30.14
C ARG A 97 17.01 -26.53 31.14
N ASP A 98 17.51 -26.64 32.38
CA ASP A 98 16.89 -27.47 33.44
C ASP A 98 15.52 -26.91 33.87
N LEU A 99 15.37 -25.59 34.01
CA LEU A 99 14.09 -24.97 34.36
C LEU A 99 13.11 -24.99 33.17
N SER A 100 13.60 -24.83 31.94
CA SER A 100 12.78 -25.01 30.73
C SER A 100 12.24 -26.44 30.62
N GLU A 101 13.09 -27.46 30.80
CA GLU A 101 12.67 -28.87 30.75
C GLU A 101 11.60 -29.18 31.79
N ARG A 102 11.79 -28.75 33.04
CA ARG A 102 10.84 -28.99 34.12
C ARG A 102 9.49 -28.31 33.88
N GLY A 103 9.51 -27.02 33.52
CA GLY A 103 8.30 -26.26 33.24
C GLY A 103 7.48 -26.88 32.13
N THR A 104 8.15 -27.27 31.03
CA THR A 104 7.49 -27.95 29.92
C THR A 104 6.97 -29.34 30.29
N ARG A 105 7.75 -30.11 31.07
CA ARG A 105 7.33 -31.46 31.49
C ARG A 105 6.08 -31.44 32.35
N ILE A 106 5.94 -30.46 33.25
CA ILE A 106 4.73 -30.31 34.08
C ILE A 106 3.49 -30.11 33.19
N ALA A 107 3.56 -29.20 32.21
CA ALA A 107 2.46 -28.96 31.28
C ALA A 107 2.13 -30.21 30.43
N ARG A 108 3.16 -30.93 29.96
CA ARG A 108 3.01 -32.17 29.18
C ARG A 108 2.36 -33.29 30.00
N GLU A 109 2.79 -33.49 31.23
CA GLU A 109 2.21 -34.48 32.15
C GLU A 109 0.74 -34.18 32.42
N VAL A 110 0.36 -32.92 32.60
CA VAL A 110 -1.05 -32.52 32.78
C VAL A 110 -1.86 -32.73 31.50
N ALA A 111 -1.32 -32.36 30.34
CA ALA A 111 -1.99 -32.58 29.06
C ALA A 111 -2.22 -34.08 28.79
N ASP A 112 -1.26 -34.94 29.13
CA ASP A 112 -1.38 -36.40 29.05
C ASP A 112 -2.36 -36.97 30.08
N GLU A 113 -2.32 -36.48 31.34
CA GLU A 113 -3.23 -36.84 32.43
C GLU A 113 -4.69 -36.60 32.02
N MET A 114 -4.97 -35.44 31.42
CA MET A 114 -6.32 -35.05 31.05
C MET A 114 -6.78 -35.68 29.71
N GLY A 115 -5.86 -36.20 28.89
CA GLY A 115 -6.14 -36.80 27.59
C GLY A 115 -6.62 -35.80 26.53
N PRO A 116 -7.14 -36.26 25.37
CA PRO A 116 -7.75 -35.37 24.37
C PRO A 116 -9.07 -34.76 24.88
N ALA A 117 -9.49 -33.66 24.24
CA ALA A 117 -10.79 -33.05 24.46
C ALA A 117 -11.94 -33.99 24.05
N ALA A 118 -13.18 -33.64 24.42
CA ALA A 118 -14.36 -34.48 24.16
C ALA A 118 -14.63 -34.75 22.67
N ASP A 119 -14.16 -33.87 21.79
CA ASP A 119 -14.23 -34.01 20.33
C ASP A 119 -13.02 -34.76 19.72
N GLY A 120 -12.10 -35.23 20.56
CA GLY A 120 -10.89 -35.95 20.15
C GLY A 120 -9.69 -35.06 19.83
N THR A 121 -9.80 -33.73 19.97
CA THR A 121 -8.68 -32.81 19.75
C THR A 121 -7.57 -33.05 20.79
N PRO A 122 -6.30 -33.21 20.37
CA PRO A 122 -5.17 -33.29 21.31
C PRO A 122 -5.02 -32.01 22.13
N ARG A 123 -4.45 -32.13 23.33
CA ARG A 123 -4.03 -31.00 24.14
C ARG A 123 -2.56 -30.69 23.89
N TYR A 124 -2.28 -29.44 23.58
CA TYR A 124 -0.96 -28.98 23.14
C TYR A 124 -0.22 -28.20 24.23
N VAL A 125 1.11 -28.33 24.23
CA VAL A 125 2.02 -27.61 25.13
C VAL A 125 2.88 -26.66 24.32
N LEU A 126 2.74 -25.36 24.58
CA LEU A 126 3.50 -24.30 23.94
C LEU A 126 4.66 -23.90 24.84
N GLY A 127 5.89 -24.17 24.41
CA GLY A 127 7.11 -23.75 25.09
C GLY A 127 7.25 -22.23 25.05
N SER A 128 6.81 -21.54 26.10
CA SER A 128 6.85 -20.06 26.19
C SER A 128 8.28 -19.55 26.36
N MET A 129 8.67 -18.63 25.48
CA MET A 129 9.98 -18.02 25.41
C MET A 129 9.84 -16.49 25.31
N GLY A 130 10.00 -15.81 26.44
CA GLY A 130 9.93 -14.35 26.52
C GLY A 130 11.21 -13.64 26.07
N PRO A 131 11.17 -12.31 25.90
CA PRO A 131 12.24 -11.52 25.28
C PRO A 131 13.47 -11.27 26.17
N GLY A 132 13.31 -11.47 27.49
CA GLY A 132 14.28 -11.03 28.49
C GLY A 132 14.32 -9.51 28.69
N THR A 133 15.29 -9.01 29.46
CA THR A 133 15.41 -7.57 29.80
C THR A 133 16.42 -6.78 28.95
N LYS A 134 17.08 -7.41 27.97
CA LYS A 134 18.11 -6.78 27.13
C LYS A 134 17.63 -6.61 25.69
N LEU A 135 17.92 -5.44 25.12
CA LEU A 135 17.59 -5.07 23.74
C LEU A 135 18.88 -5.11 22.91
N PRO A 136 19.17 -6.19 22.17
CA PRO A 136 20.41 -6.33 21.40
C PRO A 136 20.56 -5.26 20.31
N THR A 137 19.46 -4.73 19.75
CA THR A 137 19.53 -3.62 18.77
C THR A 137 20.12 -2.35 19.37
N LEU A 138 19.99 -2.15 20.69
CA LEU A 138 20.60 -1.04 21.43
C LEU A 138 21.98 -1.40 22.01
N GLY A 139 22.53 -2.57 21.68
CA GLY A 139 23.84 -3.03 22.15
C GLY A 139 23.85 -3.52 23.61
N HIS A 140 22.69 -3.77 24.23
CA HIS A 140 22.62 -4.21 25.64
C HIS A 140 23.18 -5.62 25.85
N ALA A 141 23.11 -6.48 24.84
CA ALA A 141 23.69 -7.83 24.85
C ALA A 141 24.04 -8.27 23.41
N PRO A 142 25.13 -9.03 23.20
CA PRO A 142 25.47 -9.54 21.87
C PRO A 142 24.46 -10.57 21.36
N PHE A 143 24.09 -10.48 20.09
CA PHE A 143 23.19 -11.43 19.41
C PHE A 143 23.58 -12.88 19.64
N ALA A 144 24.86 -13.22 19.46
CA ALA A 144 25.34 -14.60 19.58
C ALA A 144 25.12 -15.18 20.99
N GLN A 145 25.30 -14.37 22.05
CA GLN A 145 25.08 -14.82 23.42
C GLN A 145 23.60 -15.09 23.71
N LEU A 146 22.71 -14.21 23.23
CA LEU A 146 21.27 -14.40 23.35
C LEU A 146 20.82 -15.65 22.58
N ARG A 147 21.27 -15.80 21.32
CA ARG A 147 20.96 -16.96 20.48
C ARG A 147 21.35 -18.27 21.15
N ASP A 148 22.57 -18.35 21.69
CA ASP A 148 23.07 -19.57 22.32
C ASP A 148 22.30 -19.89 23.62
N ALA A 149 21.90 -18.87 24.38
CA ALA A 149 21.03 -19.05 25.54
C ALA A 149 19.61 -19.53 25.16
N TYR A 150 19.03 -18.97 24.10
CA TYR A 150 17.74 -19.44 23.57
C TYR A 150 17.83 -20.87 23.01
N THR A 151 18.98 -21.30 22.48
CA THR A 151 19.23 -22.70 22.13
C THR A 151 19.11 -23.61 23.36
N GLU A 152 19.69 -23.24 24.50
CA GLU A 152 19.56 -24.05 25.73
C GLU A 152 18.12 -24.09 26.25
N ALA A 153 17.38 -22.98 26.17
CA ALA A 153 15.96 -22.93 26.55
C ALA A 153 15.11 -23.85 25.66
N ALA A 154 15.27 -23.74 24.34
CA ALA A 154 14.57 -24.58 23.38
C ALA A 154 14.93 -26.07 23.49
N LEU A 155 16.19 -26.41 23.79
CA LEU A 155 16.58 -27.79 24.09
C LEU A 155 15.82 -28.33 25.31
N GLY A 156 15.71 -27.53 26.38
CA GLY A 156 14.92 -27.88 27.55
C GLY A 156 13.45 -28.11 27.21
N MET A 157 12.83 -27.22 26.43
CA MET A 157 11.43 -27.38 25.99
C MET A 157 11.22 -28.64 25.14
N LEU A 158 12.15 -28.94 24.22
CA LEU A 158 12.10 -30.16 23.41
C LEU A 158 12.21 -31.42 24.26
N ASP A 159 13.13 -31.45 25.23
CA ASP A 159 13.33 -32.55 26.19
C ASP A 159 12.12 -32.69 27.15
N GLY A 160 11.46 -31.59 27.46
CA GLY A 160 10.24 -31.54 28.28
C GLY A 160 8.98 -31.99 27.56
N GLY A 161 9.01 -32.09 26.23
CA GLY A 161 7.88 -32.57 25.42
C GLY A 161 6.97 -31.48 24.87
N ALA A 162 7.49 -30.28 24.56
CA ALA A 162 6.73 -29.24 23.88
C ALA A 162 6.22 -29.70 22.50
N ASP A 163 5.06 -29.19 22.11
CA ASP A 163 4.43 -29.39 20.80
C ASP A 163 4.69 -28.21 19.84
N ALA A 164 5.01 -27.04 20.39
CA ALA A 164 5.53 -25.88 19.65
C ALA A 164 6.40 -25.00 20.56
N ILE A 165 7.23 -24.13 19.98
CA ILE A 165 7.92 -23.05 20.69
C ILE A 165 7.17 -21.76 20.41
N LEU A 166 6.77 -21.06 21.47
CA LEU A 166 6.12 -19.76 21.42
C LEU A 166 7.13 -18.69 21.81
N VAL A 167 7.68 -17.98 20.82
CA VAL A 167 8.53 -16.81 21.01
C VAL A 167 7.62 -15.60 21.14
N GLU A 168 7.44 -15.09 22.35
CA GLU A 168 6.33 -14.18 22.66
C GLU A 168 6.74 -12.89 23.38
N THR A 169 5.80 -11.94 23.45
CA THR A 169 5.97 -10.61 24.05
C THR A 169 7.20 -9.89 23.48
N CYS A 170 7.50 -10.11 22.21
CA CYS A 170 8.75 -9.65 21.62
C CYS A 170 8.73 -8.15 21.33
N GLN A 171 9.76 -7.44 21.76
CA GLN A 171 9.88 -5.97 21.68
C GLN A 171 11.01 -5.49 20.74
N ASP A 172 11.97 -6.36 20.41
CA ASP A 172 13.14 -6.05 19.58
C ASP A 172 13.35 -7.18 18.55
N LEU A 173 13.21 -6.86 17.25
CA LEU A 173 13.35 -7.81 16.14
C LEU A 173 14.69 -8.57 16.14
N LEU A 174 15.79 -7.95 16.58
CA LEU A 174 17.08 -8.64 16.64
C LEU A 174 17.11 -9.70 17.75
N GLN A 175 16.40 -9.47 18.86
CA GLN A 175 16.20 -10.49 19.90
C GLN A 175 15.31 -11.62 19.38
N VAL A 176 14.23 -11.30 18.66
CA VAL A 176 13.33 -12.33 18.07
C VAL A 176 14.11 -13.23 17.11
N LYS A 177 14.94 -12.63 16.25
CA LYS A 177 15.85 -13.37 15.38
C LYS A 177 16.75 -14.31 16.18
N ALA A 178 17.33 -13.84 17.28
CA ALA A 178 18.18 -14.68 18.14
C ALA A 178 17.40 -15.87 18.72
N ALA A 179 16.15 -15.67 19.15
CA ALA A 179 15.29 -16.72 19.69
C ALA A 179 14.87 -17.75 18.63
N ILE A 180 14.47 -17.31 17.44
CA ILE A 180 14.10 -18.19 16.31
C ILE A 180 15.31 -19.00 15.85
N THR A 181 16.45 -18.35 15.62
CA THR A 181 17.70 -19.03 15.23
C THR A 181 18.15 -20.00 16.33
N GLY A 182 18.07 -19.60 17.59
CA GLY A 182 18.40 -20.43 18.75
C GLY A 182 17.54 -21.69 18.81
N SER A 183 16.23 -21.54 18.60
CA SER A 183 15.25 -22.62 18.55
C SER A 183 15.52 -23.60 17.41
N ARG A 184 15.81 -23.10 16.20
CA ARG A 184 16.16 -23.95 15.05
C ARG A 184 17.44 -24.75 15.30
N ARG A 185 18.46 -24.14 15.91
CA ARG A 185 19.71 -24.84 16.29
C ARG A 185 19.42 -25.96 17.30
N ALA A 186 18.55 -25.72 18.27
CA ALA A 186 18.11 -26.74 19.23
C ALA A 186 17.39 -27.90 18.53
N MET A 187 16.47 -27.62 17.60
CA MET A 187 15.76 -28.64 16.83
C MET A 187 16.71 -29.52 15.98
N VAL A 188 17.70 -28.90 15.34
CA VAL A 188 18.75 -29.64 14.60
C VAL A 188 19.56 -30.52 15.55
N ALA A 189 19.97 -30.01 16.71
CA ALA A 189 20.73 -30.77 17.69
C ALA A 189 19.93 -31.93 18.31
N ALA A 190 18.62 -31.74 18.53
CA ALA A 190 17.72 -32.74 19.08
C ALA A 190 17.21 -33.75 18.03
N GLY A 191 17.33 -33.45 16.73
CA GLY A 191 16.77 -34.27 15.66
C GLY A 191 15.23 -34.27 15.60
N ARG A 192 14.59 -33.28 16.23
CA ARG A 192 13.12 -33.11 16.29
C ARG A 192 12.77 -31.68 15.91
N ARG A 193 11.85 -31.51 14.95
CA ARG A 193 11.33 -30.20 14.54
C ARG A 193 9.88 -30.08 15.01
N ILE A 194 9.55 -28.97 15.64
CA ILE A 194 8.20 -28.58 16.05
C ILE A 194 7.91 -27.16 15.55
N PRO A 195 6.65 -26.70 15.46
CA PRO A 195 6.33 -25.37 14.98
C PRO A 195 6.91 -24.24 15.86
N ILE A 196 7.25 -23.12 15.23
CA ILE A 196 7.64 -21.87 15.91
C ILE A 196 6.53 -20.83 15.71
N ILE A 197 5.88 -20.45 16.81
CA ILE A 197 4.91 -19.36 16.87
C ILE A 197 5.63 -18.12 17.34
N THR A 198 5.44 -16.99 16.66
CA THR A 198 6.09 -15.72 17.03
C THR A 198 5.06 -14.64 17.30
N HIS A 199 5.00 -14.15 18.53
CA HIS A 199 4.21 -12.99 18.91
C HIS A 199 5.09 -11.78 19.16
N VAL A 200 4.83 -10.72 18.40
CA VAL A 200 5.38 -9.39 18.69
C VAL A 200 4.41 -8.63 19.57
N THR A 201 4.92 -7.67 20.34
CA THR A 201 4.09 -6.81 21.18
C THR A 201 4.16 -5.38 20.65
N VAL A 202 2.99 -4.76 20.55
CA VAL A 202 2.83 -3.38 20.06
C VAL A 202 2.36 -2.52 21.22
N GLU A 203 3.01 -1.37 21.40
CA GLU A 203 2.63 -0.39 22.40
C GLU A 203 1.41 0.41 21.92
N THR A 204 0.83 1.22 22.81
CA THR A 204 -0.29 2.13 22.47
C THR A 204 0.07 3.17 21.40
N THR A 205 1.36 3.32 21.08
CA THR A 205 1.85 4.15 19.96
C THR A 205 1.68 3.49 18.59
N GLY A 206 1.27 2.22 18.52
CA GLY A 206 1.10 1.46 17.28
C GLY A 206 2.38 0.83 16.72
N THR A 207 3.45 0.74 17.52
CA THR A 207 4.75 0.17 17.14
C THR A 207 5.30 -0.69 18.27
N MET A 208 6.27 -1.56 17.96
CA MET A 208 7.08 -2.25 18.97
C MET A 208 7.92 -1.24 19.76
N LEU A 209 8.44 -1.62 20.93
CA LEU A 209 9.23 -0.74 21.82
C LEU A 209 10.40 -0.02 21.11
N VAL A 210 11.09 -0.70 20.20
CA VAL A 210 12.24 -0.15 19.46
C VAL A 210 11.82 0.64 18.22
N GLY A 211 10.51 0.74 17.94
CA GLY A 211 9.92 1.55 16.87
C GLY A 211 9.53 0.78 15.61
N SER A 212 9.60 -0.54 15.61
CA SER A 212 9.21 -1.37 14.46
C SER A 212 7.70 -1.33 14.23
N GLU A 213 7.27 -1.04 13.01
CA GLU A 213 5.89 -1.23 12.60
C GLU A 213 5.59 -2.71 12.30
N ILE A 214 4.30 -3.05 12.22
CA ILE A 214 3.87 -4.44 12.02
C ILE A 214 4.31 -5.01 10.65
N GLY A 215 4.35 -4.19 9.61
CA GLY A 215 4.86 -4.60 8.29
C GLY A 215 6.36 -4.92 8.33
N ALA A 216 7.16 -4.07 8.99
CA ALA A 216 8.59 -4.34 9.18
C ALA A 216 8.84 -5.64 9.95
N ALA A 217 8.02 -5.93 10.96
CA ALA A 217 8.08 -7.17 11.72
C ALA A 217 7.73 -8.39 10.85
N LEU A 218 6.65 -8.34 10.07
CA LEU A 218 6.29 -9.42 9.15
C LEU A 218 7.42 -9.69 8.14
N THR A 219 7.89 -8.65 7.44
CA THR A 219 8.99 -8.74 6.47
C THR A 219 10.28 -9.29 7.09
N ALA A 220 10.58 -8.95 8.34
CA ALA A 220 11.79 -9.41 9.02
C ALA A 220 11.71 -10.87 9.52
N LEU A 221 10.52 -11.35 9.87
CA LEU A 221 10.33 -12.58 10.63
C LEU A 221 9.80 -13.74 9.79
N GLU A 222 8.89 -13.52 8.85
CA GLU A 222 8.33 -14.59 8.00
C GLU A 222 9.42 -15.36 7.21
N PRO A 223 10.42 -14.69 6.59
CA PRO A 223 11.51 -15.37 5.88
C PRO A 223 12.45 -16.19 6.79
N LEU A 224 12.40 -15.99 8.10
CA LEU A 224 13.04 -16.88 9.07
C LEU A 224 12.29 -18.20 9.22
N GLY A 225 11.27 -18.48 8.39
CA GLY A 225 10.44 -19.67 8.36
C GLY A 225 9.87 -20.04 9.73
N ILE A 226 9.25 -19.04 10.37
CA ILE A 226 8.30 -19.24 11.47
C ILE A 226 7.02 -19.83 10.90
N ASP A 227 6.27 -20.57 11.71
CA ASP A 227 5.08 -21.29 11.26
C ASP A 227 3.77 -20.55 11.58
N MET A 228 3.83 -19.50 12.41
CA MET A 228 2.71 -18.64 12.78
C MET A 228 3.22 -17.30 13.32
N ILE A 229 2.52 -16.21 12.98
CA ILE A 229 2.78 -14.87 13.53
C ILE A 229 1.56 -14.36 14.31
N GLY A 230 1.76 -13.47 15.26
CA GLY A 230 0.66 -12.91 16.03
C GLY A 230 1.05 -11.77 16.96
N LEU A 231 0.12 -11.41 17.83
CA LEU A 231 0.28 -10.34 18.81
C LEU A 231 -0.11 -10.83 20.20
N ASN A 232 0.66 -10.43 21.20
CA ASN A 232 0.27 -10.62 22.59
C ASN A 232 0.76 -9.49 23.51
N CYS A 233 0.14 -9.40 24.69
CA CYS A 233 0.48 -8.46 25.75
C CYS A 233 0.39 -6.97 25.34
N ALA A 234 0.94 -6.07 26.18
CA ALA A 234 0.94 -4.61 26.11
C ALA A 234 -0.44 -3.92 26.03
N THR A 235 -1.27 -4.27 25.07
CA THR A 235 -2.57 -3.64 24.80
C THR A 235 -3.74 -4.63 24.87
N GLY A 236 -4.96 -4.09 24.78
CA GLY A 236 -6.17 -4.89 24.66
C GLY A 236 -6.50 -5.24 23.21
N PRO A 237 -7.65 -5.90 22.97
CA PRO A 237 -8.11 -6.22 21.63
C PRO A 237 -8.29 -4.99 20.73
N GLU A 238 -8.78 -3.88 21.28
CA GLU A 238 -9.10 -2.66 20.51
C GLU A 238 -7.88 -2.13 19.77
N GLU A 239 -6.74 -2.00 20.44
CA GLU A 239 -5.51 -1.47 19.85
C GLU A 239 -4.84 -2.47 18.87
N MET A 240 -5.08 -3.78 19.03
CA MET A 240 -4.49 -4.82 18.17
C MET A 240 -5.19 -4.97 16.81
N SER A 241 -6.44 -4.51 16.68
CA SER A 241 -7.31 -4.78 15.52
C SER A 241 -6.67 -4.41 14.18
N GLU A 242 -6.08 -3.20 14.06
CA GLU A 242 -5.48 -2.76 12.79
C GLU A 242 -4.20 -3.54 12.43
N HIS A 243 -3.42 -3.95 13.44
CA HIS A 243 -2.23 -4.77 13.24
C HIS A 243 -2.60 -6.19 12.79
N LEU A 244 -3.66 -6.77 13.38
CA LEU A 244 -4.21 -8.06 12.97
C LEU A 244 -4.79 -8.00 11.55
N ARG A 245 -5.45 -6.90 11.18
CA ARG A 245 -5.94 -6.69 9.80
C ARG A 245 -4.79 -6.72 8.80
N HIS A 246 -3.66 -6.07 9.11
CA HIS A 246 -2.47 -6.09 8.25
C HIS A 246 -1.88 -7.51 8.15
N LEU A 247 -1.65 -8.19 9.28
CA LEU A 247 -1.14 -9.57 9.28
C LEU A 247 -2.08 -10.53 8.54
N SER A 248 -3.39 -10.40 8.72
CA SER A 248 -4.39 -11.20 8.03
C SER A 248 -4.30 -11.08 6.51
N ARG A 249 -4.00 -9.89 6.00
CA ARG A 249 -3.92 -9.59 4.56
C ARG A 249 -2.59 -9.99 3.93
N HIS A 250 -1.49 -9.92 4.66
CA HIS A 250 -0.15 -10.06 4.06
C HIS A 250 0.62 -11.31 4.50
N ALA A 251 0.33 -11.87 5.67
CA ALA A 251 1.05 -13.05 6.16
C ALA A 251 0.56 -14.32 5.45
N GLN A 252 1.48 -15.03 4.80
CA GLN A 252 1.21 -16.32 4.14
C GLN A 252 1.02 -17.44 5.17
N ILE A 253 1.54 -17.25 6.38
CA ILE A 253 1.39 -18.14 7.52
C ILE A 253 0.15 -17.80 8.37
N PRO A 254 -0.36 -18.73 9.19
CA PRO A 254 -1.44 -18.48 10.16
C PRO A 254 -1.19 -17.28 11.08
N VAL A 255 -2.28 -16.62 11.48
CA VAL A 255 -2.26 -15.44 12.38
C VAL A 255 -2.93 -15.75 13.71
N SER A 256 -2.34 -15.27 14.81
CA SER A 256 -2.82 -15.49 16.18
C SER A 256 -2.89 -14.21 17.02
N VAL A 257 -3.65 -14.25 18.10
CA VAL A 257 -3.69 -13.16 19.08
C VAL A 257 -3.94 -13.65 20.51
N MET A 258 -3.24 -13.07 21.48
CA MET A 258 -3.44 -13.29 22.92
C MET A 258 -3.36 -11.94 23.68
N PRO A 259 -4.42 -11.11 23.64
CA PRO A 259 -4.39 -9.76 24.20
C PRO A 259 -4.48 -9.77 25.74
N ASN A 260 -4.14 -8.64 26.37
CA ASN A 260 -4.45 -8.44 27.78
C ASN A 260 -5.96 -8.31 28.00
N ALA A 261 -6.43 -8.53 29.23
CA ALA A 261 -7.78 -8.17 29.66
C ALA A 261 -7.93 -6.64 29.84
N GLY A 262 -7.62 -5.89 28.79
CA GLY A 262 -7.57 -4.42 28.77
C GLY A 262 -6.23 -3.86 29.26
N LEU A 263 -6.12 -2.53 29.25
CA LEU A 263 -4.93 -1.85 29.77
C LEU A 263 -4.88 -1.95 31.31
N PRO A 264 -3.70 -2.19 31.90
CA PRO A 264 -3.57 -2.31 33.35
C PRO A 264 -3.88 -0.99 34.05
N VAL A 265 -4.70 -1.05 35.10
CA VAL A 265 -5.04 0.08 35.96
C VAL A 265 -4.46 -0.15 37.36
N LEU A 266 -3.70 0.80 37.88
CA LEU A 266 -3.16 0.71 39.25
C LEU A 266 -4.27 0.91 40.29
N GLY A 267 -4.71 -0.19 40.91
CA GLY A 267 -5.63 -0.24 42.03
C GLY A 267 -4.93 -0.26 43.39
N ALA A 268 -5.71 -0.38 44.46
CA ALA A 268 -5.20 -0.37 45.84
C ALA A 268 -4.35 -1.61 46.20
N ASN A 269 -4.50 -2.70 45.43
CA ASN A 269 -3.85 -3.99 45.66
C ASN A 269 -2.87 -4.38 44.53
N GLY A 270 -2.56 -3.49 43.59
CA GLY A 270 -1.71 -3.77 42.43
C GLY A 270 -2.36 -3.39 41.10
N ALA A 271 -1.84 -3.94 40.00
CA ALA A 271 -2.43 -3.75 38.68
C ALA A 271 -3.69 -4.61 38.51
N GLU A 272 -4.80 -3.97 38.17
CA GLU A 272 -6.09 -4.58 37.85
C GLU A 272 -6.36 -4.46 36.34
N TYR A 273 -7.01 -5.46 35.76
CA TYR A 273 -7.32 -5.53 34.33
C TYR A 273 -8.84 -5.43 34.14
N PRO A 274 -9.35 -4.36 33.49
CA PRO A 274 -10.77 -4.03 33.54
C PRO A 274 -11.66 -4.79 32.55
N LEU A 275 -11.09 -5.37 31.49
CA LEU A 275 -11.88 -6.05 30.45
C LEU A 275 -12.49 -7.32 31.02
N THR A 276 -13.79 -7.51 30.80
CA THR A 276 -14.54 -8.65 31.32
C THR A 276 -14.39 -9.89 30.41
N PRO A 277 -14.71 -11.10 30.94
CA PRO A 277 -14.78 -12.33 30.13
C PRO A 277 -15.65 -12.22 28.87
N GLU A 278 -16.80 -11.56 28.99
CA GLU A 278 -17.75 -11.40 27.89
C GLU A 278 -17.20 -10.47 26.80
N GLU A 279 -16.62 -9.34 27.19
CA GLU A 279 -16.02 -8.38 26.26
C GLU A 279 -14.84 -9.00 25.50
N LEU A 280 -13.99 -9.78 26.18
CA LEU A 280 -12.89 -10.48 25.53
C LEU A 280 -13.41 -11.54 24.54
N ALA A 281 -14.44 -12.31 24.92
CA ALA A 281 -15.04 -13.31 24.05
C ALA A 281 -15.66 -12.70 22.80
N ILE A 282 -16.34 -11.56 22.93
CA ILE A 282 -16.90 -10.81 21.79
C ILE A 282 -15.76 -10.37 20.85
N ALA A 283 -14.70 -9.76 21.38
CA ALA A 283 -13.60 -9.26 20.56
C ALA A 283 -12.88 -10.38 19.80
N LEU A 284 -12.52 -11.48 20.48
CA LEU A 284 -11.77 -12.58 19.86
C LEU A 284 -12.59 -13.38 18.85
N SER A 285 -13.88 -13.61 19.12
CA SER A 285 -14.78 -14.24 18.15
C SER A 285 -15.02 -13.35 16.91
N GLY A 286 -15.03 -12.02 17.11
CA GLY A 286 -14.98 -11.03 16.02
C GLY A 286 -13.74 -11.17 15.16
N PHE A 287 -12.54 -11.22 15.75
CA PHE A 287 -11.29 -11.39 14.99
C PHE A 287 -11.21 -12.73 14.25
N VAL A 288 -11.73 -13.81 14.82
CA VAL A 288 -11.83 -15.10 14.12
C VAL A 288 -12.72 -14.99 12.88
N SER A 289 -13.84 -14.26 12.98
CA SER A 289 -14.79 -14.07 11.89
C SER A 289 -14.24 -13.16 10.79
N GLU A 290 -13.68 -12.03 11.19
CA GLU A 290 -13.29 -10.94 10.27
C GLU A 290 -11.89 -11.13 9.68
N PHE A 291 -10.95 -11.64 10.49
CA PHE A 291 -9.53 -11.75 10.14
C PHE A 291 -9.06 -13.20 9.98
N GLY A 292 -9.95 -14.19 10.10
CA GLY A 292 -9.61 -15.60 9.89
C GLY A 292 -8.48 -16.11 10.81
N LEU A 293 -8.41 -15.61 12.05
CA LEU A 293 -7.36 -16.02 13.00
C LEU A 293 -7.45 -17.51 13.32
N ALA A 294 -6.28 -18.16 13.44
CA ALA A 294 -6.19 -19.60 13.65
C ALA A 294 -5.92 -20.00 15.11
N LEU A 295 -5.40 -19.10 15.94
CA LEU A 295 -5.25 -19.30 17.39
C LEU A 295 -5.62 -18.02 18.12
N VAL A 296 -6.45 -18.16 19.15
CA VAL A 296 -6.83 -17.05 20.04
C VAL A 296 -6.72 -17.48 21.50
N GLY A 297 -6.26 -16.59 22.37
CA GLY A 297 -6.11 -16.85 23.80
C GLY A 297 -6.07 -15.55 24.60
N GLY A 298 -5.45 -15.57 25.77
CA GLY A 298 -5.33 -14.40 26.62
C GLY A 298 -3.93 -14.22 27.21
N CYS A 299 -3.54 -12.98 27.49
CA CYS A 299 -2.32 -12.66 28.22
C CYS A 299 -2.66 -12.06 29.59
N CYS A 300 -1.97 -11.02 30.05
CA CYS A 300 -2.11 -10.49 31.41
C CYS A 300 -3.56 -10.14 31.79
N GLY A 301 -3.97 -10.56 32.98
CA GLY A 301 -5.33 -10.34 33.52
C GLY A 301 -6.37 -11.36 33.08
N THR A 302 -6.07 -12.23 32.10
CA THR A 302 -7.02 -13.25 31.64
C THR A 302 -7.02 -14.48 32.55
N THR A 303 -8.21 -14.94 32.91
CA THR A 303 -8.44 -16.03 33.87
C THR A 303 -9.11 -17.24 33.19
N PRO A 304 -9.21 -18.40 33.85
CA PRO A 304 -9.97 -19.53 33.32
C PRO A 304 -11.41 -19.19 32.91
N GLU A 305 -12.06 -18.24 33.60
CA GLU A 305 -13.41 -17.80 33.22
C GLU A 305 -13.43 -17.02 31.89
N HIS A 306 -12.38 -16.21 31.62
CA HIS A 306 -12.22 -15.58 30.31
C HIS A 306 -12.08 -16.62 29.20
N ILE A 307 -11.18 -17.59 29.40
CA ILE A 307 -10.92 -18.64 28.40
C ILE A 307 -12.16 -19.51 28.16
N ARG A 308 -12.96 -19.78 29.19
CA ARG A 308 -14.23 -20.51 29.04
C ARG A 308 -15.19 -19.78 28.09
N GLN A 309 -15.38 -18.47 28.29
CA GLN A 309 -16.29 -17.69 27.44
C GLN A 309 -15.74 -17.51 26.03
N VAL A 310 -14.43 -17.30 25.88
CA VAL A 310 -13.76 -17.26 24.56
C VAL A 310 -13.95 -18.58 23.81
N ALA A 311 -13.70 -19.72 24.47
CA ALA A 311 -13.87 -21.04 23.85
C ALA A 311 -15.31 -21.29 23.41
N GLU A 312 -16.31 -20.91 24.22
CA GLU A 312 -17.72 -21.03 23.87
C GLU A 312 -18.08 -20.15 22.66
N ALA A 313 -17.70 -18.87 22.67
CA ALA A 313 -18.02 -17.91 21.61
C ALA A 313 -17.34 -18.29 20.27
N VAL A 314 -16.05 -18.65 20.30
CA VAL A 314 -15.30 -19.04 19.10
C VAL A 314 -15.86 -20.32 18.49
N ARG A 315 -16.18 -21.32 19.31
CA ARG A 315 -16.78 -22.57 18.82
C ARG A 315 -18.15 -22.32 18.20
N GLU A 316 -18.97 -21.42 18.75
CA GLU A 316 -20.25 -21.07 18.15
C GLU A 316 -20.07 -20.48 16.75
N VAL A 317 -19.19 -19.50 16.61
CA VAL A 317 -18.91 -18.82 15.34
C VAL A 317 -18.30 -19.77 14.32
N GLU A 318 -17.34 -20.60 14.74
CA GLU A 318 -16.62 -21.54 13.87
C GLU A 318 -17.55 -22.50 13.13
N THR A 319 -18.65 -22.94 13.75
CA THR A 319 -19.63 -23.82 13.07
C THR A 319 -20.28 -23.21 11.82
N ARG A 320 -20.17 -21.89 11.65
CA ARG A 320 -20.78 -21.12 10.56
C ARG A 320 -19.75 -20.61 9.54
N LEU A 321 -18.45 -20.78 9.81
CA LEU A 321 -17.36 -20.32 8.96
C LEU A 321 -16.79 -21.46 8.11
N PRO A 322 -16.20 -21.17 6.94
CA PRO A 322 -15.46 -22.16 6.16
C PRO A 322 -14.22 -22.69 6.91
N ALA A 323 -13.52 -23.67 6.34
CA ALA A 323 -12.26 -24.16 6.91
C ALA A 323 -11.23 -23.03 7.01
N ILE A 324 -10.31 -23.08 7.98
CA ILE A 324 -9.40 -21.94 8.24
C ILE A 324 -8.55 -21.57 7.03
N ASP A 325 -8.05 -22.55 6.29
CA ASP A 325 -7.24 -22.34 5.09
C ASP A 325 -8.02 -21.63 3.96
N GLU A 326 -9.36 -21.62 4.02
CA GLU A 326 -10.24 -20.94 3.06
C GLU A 326 -10.68 -19.55 3.55
N ARG A 327 -10.30 -19.15 4.78
CA ARG A 327 -10.73 -17.86 5.37
C ARG A 327 -9.87 -16.67 4.97
N ARG A 328 -8.64 -16.90 4.48
CA ARG A 328 -7.69 -15.83 4.12
C ARG A 328 -7.07 -16.09 2.75
N THR A 329 -6.93 -15.03 1.98
CA THR A 329 -6.22 -14.99 0.68
C THR A 329 -5.11 -13.94 0.77
N PRO A 330 -3.96 -14.27 1.40
CA PRO A 330 -2.95 -13.26 1.67
C PRO A 330 -2.25 -12.79 0.38
N GLU A 331 -2.06 -11.48 0.27
CA GLU A 331 -1.27 -10.81 -0.77
C GLU A 331 0.16 -10.62 -0.27
N HIS A 332 1.05 -11.51 -0.69
CA HIS A 332 2.46 -11.43 -0.36
C HIS A 332 3.15 -10.35 -1.20
N GLU A 333 3.74 -9.38 -0.52
CA GLU A 333 4.51 -8.28 -1.12
C GLU A 333 6.01 -8.50 -0.83
N PRO A 334 6.82 -8.90 -1.84
CA PRO A 334 8.26 -9.09 -1.66
C PRO A 334 8.95 -7.80 -1.23
N ALA A 335 9.63 -7.84 -0.09
CA ALA A 335 10.20 -6.64 0.53
C ALA A 335 11.47 -6.93 1.35
N VAL A 336 12.21 -5.86 1.63
CA VAL A 336 13.26 -5.77 2.67
C VAL A 336 12.82 -4.81 3.77
N SER A 337 13.44 -4.84 4.95
CA SER A 337 13.06 -3.94 6.05
C SER A 337 14.25 -3.42 6.84
N SER A 338 14.11 -2.19 7.33
CA SER A 338 14.96 -1.67 8.40
C SER A 338 14.44 -2.17 9.75
N MET A 339 14.98 -1.65 10.85
CA MET A 339 14.38 -1.87 12.16
C MET A 339 12.98 -1.25 12.27
N TYR A 340 12.66 -0.26 11.44
CA TYR A 340 11.47 0.59 11.60
C TYR A 340 10.39 0.29 10.58
N THR A 341 10.76 0.18 9.30
CA THR A 341 9.81 0.15 8.16
C THR A 341 10.17 -0.91 7.14
N ALA A 342 9.15 -1.45 6.47
CA ALA A 342 9.32 -2.29 5.28
C ALA A 342 9.44 -1.44 4.01
N VAL A 343 10.18 -1.94 3.03
CA VAL A 343 10.34 -1.35 1.69
C VAL A 343 10.14 -2.47 0.67
N PRO A 344 9.01 -2.47 -0.07
CA PRO A 344 8.75 -3.39 -1.17
C PRO A 344 9.82 -3.31 -2.25
N PHE A 345 10.12 -4.40 -2.96
CA PHE A 345 11.04 -4.34 -4.10
C PHE A 345 10.44 -3.57 -5.27
N GLU A 346 9.16 -3.77 -5.54
CA GLU A 346 8.39 -3.02 -6.53
C GLU A 346 8.14 -1.59 -6.03
N GLN A 347 8.30 -0.60 -6.91
CA GLN A 347 8.13 0.82 -6.58
C GLN A 347 7.14 1.46 -7.56
N ASP A 348 6.12 2.14 -7.06
CA ASP A 348 5.01 2.67 -7.90
C ASP A 348 5.45 3.66 -9.00
N ALA A 349 6.49 4.46 -8.72
CA ALA A 349 6.89 5.59 -9.57
C ALA A 349 8.23 5.38 -10.31
N SER A 350 8.99 4.33 -9.96
CA SER A 350 10.34 4.09 -10.50
C SER A 350 10.86 2.70 -10.13
N ILE A 351 12.17 2.52 -10.05
CA ILE A 351 12.84 1.32 -9.55
C ILE A 351 13.40 1.55 -8.14
N MET A 352 13.74 0.47 -7.44
CA MET A 352 14.41 0.57 -6.15
C MET A 352 15.83 1.11 -6.30
N MET A 353 16.00 2.40 -5.97
CA MET A 353 17.30 3.06 -5.83
C MET A 353 18.07 2.60 -4.58
N ILE A 354 19.21 1.95 -4.77
CA ILE A 354 20.12 1.51 -3.71
C ILE A 354 21.32 2.46 -3.66
N GLY A 355 21.53 3.15 -2.53
CA GLY A 355 22.56 4.17 -2.40
C GLY A 355 23.99 3.61 -2.35
N GLU A 356 24.83 3.96 -3.33
CA GLU A 356 26.19 3.41 -3.53
C GLU A 356 27.32 4.05 -2.69
N ARG A 357 27.06 5.16 -1.97
CA ARG A 357 28.14 6.01 -1.39
C ARG A 357 28.70 5.50 -0.08
N THR A 358 28.02 4.58 0.58
CA THR A 358 28.44 3.90 1.82
C THR A 358 29.39 2.74 1.52
N ASN A 359 30.34 2.99 0.61
CA ASN A 359 31.22 1.99 0.04
C ASN A 359 32.69 2.47 0.09
N ALA A 360 33.55 1.73 0.80
CA ALA A 360 34.97 2.08 0.98
C ALA A 360 35.78 2.07 -0.34
N ASN A 361 35.35 1.26 -1.32
CA ASN A 361 35.99 1.18 -2.63
C ASN A 361 35.44 2.24 -3.59
N GLY A 362 34.12 2.43 -3.62
CA GLY A 362 33.41 3.34 -4.53
C GLY A 362 33.43 4.81 -4.11
N SER A 363 33.52 5.12 -2.80
CA SER A 363 33.38 6.48 -2.28
C SER A 363 34.62 6.92 -1.50
N LYS A 364 35.37 7.87 -2.07
CA LYS A 364 36.55 8.45 -1.41
C LYS A 364 36.19 9.10 -0.08
N ALA A 365 35.08 9.83 0.00
CA ALA A 365 34.67 10.51 1.22
C ALA A 365 34.33 9.52 2.34
N PHE A 366 33.64 8.42 2.01
CA PHE A 366 33.29 7.39 2.98
C PHE A 366 34.53 6.63 3.43
N ARG A 367 35.40 6.25 2.49
CA ARG A 367 36.69 5.61 2.80
C ARG A 367 37.53 6.47 3.73
N ASP A 368 37.76 7.74 3.39
CA ASP A 368 38.62 8.61 4.18
C ASP A 368 38.07 8.78 5.61
N ALA A 369 36.74 8.90 5.76
CA ALA A 369 36.06 8.93 7.06
C ALA A 369 36.20 7.61 7.85
N MET A 370 35.93 6.47 7.22
CA MET A 370 36.02 5.14 7.81
C MET A 370 37.47 4.82 8.26
N LEU A 371 38.46 5.14 7.41
CA LEU A 371 39.88 4.97 7.73
C LEU A 371 40.31 5.83 8.92
N ALA A 372 39.76 7.03 9.04
CA ALA A 372 39.94 7.93 10.18
C ALA A 372 39.11 7.55 11.40
N GLN A 373 38.25 6.52 11.32
CA GLN A 373 37.26 6.13 12.33
C GLN A 373 36.30 7.27 12.70
N ASP A 374 36.06 8.19 11.76
CA ASP A 374 35.02 9.22 11.87
C ASP A 374 33.66 8.62 11.51
N TRP A 375 33.14 7.80 12.43
CA TRP A 375 31.87 7.11 12.27
C TRP A 375 30.71 8.09 12.08
N GLN A 376 30.77 9.25 12.72
CA GLN A 376 29.74 10.28 12.58
C GLN A 376 29.66 10.76 11.13
N ARG A 377 30.81 11.01 10.49
CA ARG A 377 30.85 11.39 9.08
C ARG A 377 30.36 10.27 8.17
N CYS A 378 30.64 9.00 8.48
CA CYS A 378 30.08 7.86 7.76
C CYS A 378 28.53 7.84 7.84
N LEU A 379 27.96 8.09 9.02
CA LEU A 379 26.50 8.16 9.21
C LEU A 379 25.87 9.35 8.49
N GLU A 380 26.55 10.50 8.44
CA GLU A 380 26.11 11.64 7.64
C GLU A 380 26.04 11.30 6.16
N ILE A 381 27.04 10.58 5.62
CA ILE A 381 27.04 10.11 4.24
C ILE A 381 25.86 9.15 4.00
N ALA A 382 25.57 8.24 4.93
CA ALA A 382 24.41 7.36 4.84
C ALA A 382 23.09 8.17 4.80
N LYS A 383 22.91 9.14 5.71
CA LYS A 383 21.72 10.00 5.78
C LYS A 383 21.56 10.93 4.58
N ASP A 384 22.66 11.40 4.00
CA ASP A 384 22.64 12.17 2.74
C ASP A 384 21.95 11.37 1.64
N GLN A 385 22.22 10.06 1.54
CA GLN A 385 21.65 9.22 0.49
C GLN A 385 20.14 9.02 0.65
N THR A 386 19.64 8.92 1.88
CA THR A 386 18.19 8.93 2.13
C THR A 386 17.55 10.22 1.61
N ARG A 387 18.19 11.38 1.85
CA ARG A 387 17.72 12.68 1.33
C ARG A 387 17.83 12.80 -0.19
N ASP A 388 18.81 12.13 -0.78
CA ASP A 388 19.02 12.07 -2.23
C ASP A 388 18.02 11.14 -2.95
N GLY A 389 17.16 10.42 -2.21
CA GLY A 389 16.11 9.55 -2.76
C GLY A 389 16.47 8.06 -2.85
N ALA A 390 17.41 7.58 -2.03
CA ALA A 390 17.64 6.14 -1.89
C ALA A 390 16.52 5.45 -1.09
N HIS A 391 16.17 4.22 -1.47
CA HIS A 391 15.22 3.37 -0.75
C HIS A 391 15.92 2.30 0.09
N MET A 392 17.17 1.98 -0.24
CA MET A 392 18.05 1.05 0.48
C MET A 392 19.49 1.58 0.44
N LEU A 393 20.33 1.20 1.40
CA LEU A 393 21.74 1.61 1.44
C LEU A 393 22.68 0.43 1.23
N ASP A 394 23.58 0.54 0.27
CA ASP A 394 24.67 -0.43 0.05
C ASP A 394 25.83 -0.14 1.01
N LEU A 395 26.12 -1.06 1.93
CA LEU A 395 27.14 -0.91 2.96
C LEU A 395 28.32 -1.85 2.67
N CYS A 396 29.39 -1.28 2.09
CA CYS A 396 30.64 -1.98 1.84
C CYS A 396 31.78 -1.37 2.64
N VAL A 397 32.35 -2.16 3.55
CA VAL A 397 33.50 -1.76 4.40
C VAL A 397 34.82 -2.39 3.94
N ASP A 398 34.76 -3.28 2.95
CA ASP A 398 35.92 -4.05 2.49
C ASP A 398 37.00 -3.10 1.96
N TYR A 399 38.17 -3.12 2.60
CA TYR A 399 39.34 -2.33 2.19
C TYR A 399 40.64 -3.07 2.48
N VAL A 400 41.52 -3.09 1.47
CA VAL A 400 42.79 -3.83 1.54
C VAL A 400 43.63 -3.37 2.74
N GLY A 401 44.02 -4.33 3.59
CA GLY A 401 44.89 -4.08 4.74
C GLY A 401 44.16 -3.65 6.02
N ARG A 402 42.82 -3.77 6.07
CA ARG A 402 42.00 -3.59 7.27
C ARG A 402 41.19 -4.83 7.60
N ASP A 403 40.76 -4.92 8.85
CA ASP A 403 39.82 -5.95 9.30
C ASP A 403 38.39 -5.45 9.09
N GLY A 404 37.75 -5.91 8.00
CA GLY A 404 36.37 -5.55 7.67
C GLY A 404 35.37 -5.98 8.74
N THR A 405 35.67 -7.00 9.54
CA THR A 405 34.79 -7.45 10.62
C THR A 405 34.66 -6.37 11.70
N VAL A 406 35.76 -5.71 12.04
CA VAL A 406 35.75 -4.61 13.03
C VAL A 406 34.96 -3.42 12.51
N ASP A 407 35.24 -2.99 11.27
CA ASP A 407 34.58 -1.83 10.68
C ASP A 407 33.08 -2.09 10.45
N MET A 408 32.69 -3.30 10.05
CA MET A 408 31.28 -3.69 9.89
C MET A 408 30.54 -3.71 11.23
N ASN A 409 31.16 -4.22 12.31
CA ASN A 409 30.56 -4.17 13.64
C ASN A 409 30.24 -2.74 14.08
N GLU A 410 31.17 -1.80 13.84
CA GLU A 410 30.97 -0.40 14.23
C GLU A 410 29.89 0.28 13.38
N LEU A 411 29.88 0.06 12.07
CA LEU A 411 28.93 0.73 11.17
C LEU A 411 27.53 0.11 11.23
N ALA A 412 27.41 -1.21 11.21
CA ALA A 412 26.10 -1.89 11.24
C ALA A 412 25.36 -1.63 12.57
N SER A 413 26.05 -1.67 13.72
CA SER A 413 25.44 -1.37 15.03
C SER A 413 24.90 0.06 15.13
N ARG A 414 25.58 1.03 14.51
CA ARG A 414 25.12 2.43 14.46
C ARG A 414 23.99 2.61 13.45
N LEU A 415 24.09 2.00 12.28
CA LEU A 415 23.06 2.10 11.24
C LEU A 415 21.75 1.41 11.67
N ALA A 416 21.82 0.37 12.49
CA ALA A 416 20.66 -0.33 13.04
C ALA A 416 19.64 0.60 13.72
N THR A 417 20.09 1.71 14.32
CA THR A 417 19.23 2.68 15.03
C THR A 417 19.20 4.07 14.39
N SER A 418 20.08 4.35 13.42
CA SER A 418 20.19 5.69 12.83
C SER A 418 19.74 5.79 11.38
N SER A 419 19.54 4.65 10.71
CA SER A 419 18.96 4.55 9.37
C SER A 419 17.51 4.09 9.46
N THR A 420 16.61 4.83 8.81
CA THR A 420 15.24 4.35 8.56
C THR A 420 15.16 3.45 7.34
N LEU A 421 16.17 3.46 6.46
CA LEU A 421 16.24 2.61 5.27
C LEU A 421 16.84 1.23 5.58
N PRO A 422 16.39 0.17 4.90
CA PRO A 422 17.03 -1.14 4.91
C PRO A 422 18.48 -1.07 4.42
N ILE A 423 19.29 -2.06 4.84
CA ILE A 423 20.71 -2.14 4.51
C ILE A 423 20.96 -3.35 3.59
N MET A 424 21.67 -3.11 2.49
CA MET A 424 22.31 -4.12 1.66
C MET A 424 23.73 -4.29 2.16
N LEU A 425 24.05 -5.46 2.73
CA LEU A 425 25.39 -5.75 3.23
C LEU A 425 26.27 -6.22 2.07
N ASP A 426 27.27 -5.42 1.72
CA ASP A 426 28.17 -5.69 0.60
C ASP A 426 29.55 -6.14 1.09
N SER A 427 29.85 -7.43 0.93
CA SER A 427 31.17 -8.01 1.17
C SER A 427 31.30 -9.38 0.51
N THR A 428 32.54 -9.71 0.14
CA THR A 428 32.89 -11.06 -0.33
C THR A 428 33.34 -12.01 0.80
N GLU A 429 33.47 -11.49 2.03
CA GLU A 429 33.99 -12.23 3.18
C GLU A 429 32.85 -12.66 4.13
N PRO A 430 32.60 -13.97 4.31
CA PRO A 430 31.55 -14.46 5.20
C PRO A 430 31.61 -13.91 6.65
N PRO A 431 32.80 -13.74 7.29
CA PRO A 431 32.87 -13.14 8.63
C PRO A 431 32.37 -11.68 8.69
N VAL A 432 32.58 -10.90 7.63
CA VAL A 432 32.14 -9.50 7.54
C VAL A 432 30.61 -9.44 7.42
N LEU A 433 30.04 -10.25 6.51
CA LEU A 433 28.58 -10.38 6.37
C LEU A 433 27.93 -10.83 7.68
N GLN A 434 28.52 -11.82 8.35
CA GLN A 434 28.05 -12.31 9.65
C GLN A 434 28.06 -11.20 10.71
N ALA A 435 29.09 -10.36 10.75
CA ALA A 435 29.14 -9.23 11.68
C ALA A 435 27.98 -8.26 11.43
N GLY A 436 27.69 -7.91 10.18
CA GLY A 436 26.57 -7.03 9.84
C GLY A 436 25.21 -7.62 10.22
N LEU A 437 24.96 -8.89 9.84
CA LEU A 437 23.69 -9.59 10.10
C LEU A 437 23.39 -9.79 11.59
N GLN A 438 24.40 -9.75 12.46
CA GLN A 438 24.25 -9.84 13.91
C GLN A 438 23.89 -8.52 14.60
N HIS A 439 23.89 -7.40 13.88
CA HIS A 439 23.49 -6.08 14.41
C HIS A 439 22.17 -5.56 13.83
N LEU A 440 21.71 -6.10 12.70
CA LEU A 440 20.57 -5.56 11.96
C LEU A 440 19.29 -6.39 12.22
N GLY A 441 18.34 -5.78 12.94
CA GLY A 441 17.05 -6.41 13.28
C GLY A 441 16.09 -6.60 12.09
N GLY A 442 16.11 -5.68 11.11
CA GLY A 442 15.29 -5.75 9.89
C GLY A 442 15.77 -6.78 8.85
N ARG A 443 14.99 -7.01 7.80
CA ARG A 443 15.37 -7.89 6.67
C ARG A 443 16.38 -7.20 5.75
N CYS A 444 17.62 -7.67 5.77
CA CYS A 444 18.69 -7.17 4.90
C CYS A 444 18.69 -7.88 3.53
N ALA A 445 19.39 -7.29 2.56
CA ALA A 445 19.88 -8.03 1.39
C ALA A 445 21.38 -8.28 1.53
N VAL A 446 21.85 -9.46 1.15
CA VAL A 446 23.26 -9.82 1.13
C VAL A 446 23.81 -9.69 -0.29
N ASN A 447 24.75 -8.77 -0.47
CA ASN A 447 25.51 -8.55 -1.69
C ASN A 447 26.93 -9.11 -1.48
N SER A 448 27.30 -10.26 -2.05
CA SER A 448 26.57 -11.10 -3.00
C SER A 448 27.04 -12.55 -2.93
N VAL A 449 26.39 -13.42 -3.71
CA VAL A 449 26.80 -14.81 -3.96
C VAL A 449 27.08 -15.04 -5.45
N ASN A 450 28.00 -15.97 -5.74
CA ASN A 450 28.34 -16.42 -7.10
C ASN A 450 29.14 -17.74 -7.06
N TYR A 451 29.46 -18.33 -8.21
CA TYR A 451 30.23 -19.58 -8.31
C TYR A 451 31.72 -19.38 -8.67
N GLU A 452 32.33 -18.22 -8.41
CA GLU A 452 33.75 -17.96 -8.73
C GLU A 452 34.71 -19.01 -8.10
N ASP A 453 34.42 -19.45 -6.87
CA ASP A 453 35.18 -20.51 -6.17
C ASP A 453 34.56 -21.91 -6.34
N GLY A 454 33.57 -22.05 -7.22
CA GLY A 454 32.76 -23.24 -7.43
C GLY A 454 31.64 -23.47 -6.39
N ALA A 455 30.88 -24.54 -6.58
CA ALA A 455 29.71 -24.91 -5.77
C ALA A 455 29.99 -25.97 -4.68
N GLY A 456 31.26 -26.21 -4.34
CA GLY A 456 31.64 -27.20 -3.32
C GLY A 456 31.15 -26.83 -1.91
N PRO A 457 31.03 -27.79 -0.97
CA PRO A 457 30.44 -27.57 0.36
C PRO A 457 31.16 -26.53 1.24
N ASP A 458 32.43 -26.25 0.93
CA ASP A 458 33.28 -25.27 1.60
C ASP A 458 33.43 -23.95 0.81
N SER A 459 32.75 -23.81 -0.33
CA SER A 459 32.84 -22.60 -1.16
C SER A 459 32.21 -21.38 -0.49
N ARG A 460 32.63 -20.18 -0.92
CA ARG A 460 32.03 -18.92 -0.44
C ARG A 460 30.52 -18.89 -0.64
N PHE A 461 30.03 -19.36 -1.79
CA PHE A 461 28.59 -19.50 -2.06
C PHE A 461 27.87 -20.26 -0.93
N GLN A 462 28.34 -21.46 -0.61
CA GLN A 462 27.73 -22.30 0.42
C GLN A 462 27.85 -21.71 1.82
N GLN A 463 28.92 -20.97 2.12
CA GLN A 463 29.09 -20.31 3.41
C GLN A 463 28.15 -19.10 3.57
N ILE A 464 28.05 -18.26 2.53
CA ILE A 464 27.20 -17.07 2.54
C ILE A 464 25.72 -17.46 2.52
N MET A 465 25.33 -18.45 1.71
CA MET A 465 23.94 -18.92 1.69
C MET A 465 23.46 -19.50 3.03
N ARG A 466 24.37 -20.07 3.85
CA ARG A 466 24.03 -20.44 5.24
C ARG A 466 23.65 -19.22 6.07
N LEU A 467 24.39 -18.12 5.92
CA LEU A 467 24.10 -16.87 6.62
C LEU A 467 22.79 -16.25 6.12
N VAL A 468 22.56 -16.24 4.81
CA VAL A 468 21.32 -15.77 4.19
C VAL A 468 20.12 -16.52 4.75
N SER A 469 20.15 -17.86 4.71
CA SER A 469 19.07 -18.71 5.21
C SER A 469 18.90 -18.63 6.73
N GLU A 470 19.98 -18.57 7.50
CA GLU A 470 19.93 -18.48 8.97
C GLU A 470 19.34 -17.15 9.45
N HIS A 471 19.57 -16.06 8.72
CA HIS A 471 19.12 -14.70 9.08
C HIS A 471 17.90 -14.20 8.27
N GLY A 472 17.35 -15.00 7.36
CA GLY A 472 16.16 -14.66 6.56
C GLY A 472 16.38 -13.51 5.57
N ALA A 473 17.63 -13.32 5.11
CA ALA A 473 17.98 -12.21 4.21
C ALA A 473 17.56 -12.48 2.76
N ALA A 474 17.32 -11.42 1.99
CA ALA A 474 17.32 -11.50 0.53
C ALA A 474 18.77 -11.64 0.02
N VAL A 475 18.97 -12.08 -1.22
CA VAL A 475 20.31 -12.35 -1.75
C VAL A 475 20.52 -11.77 -3.13
N VAL A 476 21.64 -11.06 -3.31
CA VAL A 476 22.11 -10.63 -4.63
C VAL A 476 22.96 -11.73 -5.24
N ALA A 477 22.54 -12.24 -6.39
CA ALA A 477 23.18 -13.32 -7.12
C ALA A 477 23.87 -12.75 -8.36
N LEU A 478 25.20 -12.69 -8.34
CA LEU A 478 25.99 -12.17 -9.47
C LEU A 478 26.12 -13.26 -10.54
N THR A 479 25.98 -12.89 -11.81
CA THR A 479 26.17 -13.79 -12.97
C THR A 479 27.65 -14.10 -13.25
N ILE A 480 28.34 -14.64 -12.25
CA ILE A 480 29.74 -15.07 -12.26
C ILE A 480 29.79 -16.57 -11.93
N ASP A 481 30.52 -17.34 -12.72
CA ASP A 481 30.75 -18.76 -12.47
C ASP A 481 32.24 -19.14 -12.48
N GLU A 482 32.53 -20.45 -12.53
CA GLU A 482 33.89 -20.98 -12.54
C GLU A 482 34.69 -20.58 -13.80
N GLU A 483 34.02 -20.19 -14.89
CA GLU A 483 34.64 -19.67 -16.12
C GLU A 483 34.87 -18.15 -16.06
N GLY A 484 34.23 -17.48 -15.11
CA GLY A 484 34.43 -16.07 -14.79
C GLY A 484 33.15 -15.24 -14.94
N GLN A 485 33.32 -13.95 -15.26
CA GLN A 485 32.21 -13.01 -15.33
C GLN A 485 31.49 -13.09 -16.69
N ALA A 486 30.17 -13.32 -16.70
CA ALA A 486 29.43 -13.45 -17.95
C ALA A 486 29.26 -12.11 -18.68
N ARG A 487 29.64 -12.09 -19.97
CA ARG A 487 29.58 -10.89 -20.83
C ARG A 487 28.43 -10.89 -21.82
N THR A 488 28.06 -12.05 -22.36
CA THR A 488 26.94 -12.18 -23.32
C THR A 488 25.62 -12.41 -22.59
N ALA A 489 24.50 -12.01 -23.20
CA ALA A 489 23.17 -12.20 -22.64
C ALA A 489 22.87 -13.67 -22.38
N GLU A 490 23.25 -14.56 -23.30
CA GLU A 490 23.07 -16.00 -23.17
C GLU A 490 23.81 -16.56 -21.95
N ALA A 491 25.07 -16.17 -21.73
CA ALA A 491 25.84 -16.61 -20.57
C ALA A 491 25.28 -16.06 -19.26
N LYS A 492 24.91 -14.76 -19.23
CA LYS A 492 24.30 -14.12 -18.06
C LYS A 492 23.01 -14.87 -17.64
N VAL A 493 22.13 -15.15 -18.60
CA VAL A 493 20.88 -15.89 -18.35
C VAL A 493 21.16 -17.33 -17.91
N ALA A 494 22.11 -18.03 -18.54
CA ALA A 494 22.43 -19.42 -18.17
C ALA A 494 22.95 -19.55 -16.72
N ILE A 495 23.81 -18.63 -16.28
CA ILE A 495 24.31 -18.62 -14.90
C ILE A 495 23.19 -18.24 -13.92
N ALA A 496 22.36 -17.24 -14.27
CA ALA A 496 21.23 -16.83 -13.44
C ALA A 496 20.22 -17.97 -13.23
N GLU A 497 19.88 -18.74 -14.26
CA GLU A 497 19.01 -19.93 -14.16
C GLU A 497 19.61 -20.96 -13.17
N ARG A 498 20.91 -21.22 -13.26
CA ARG A 498 21.62 -22.12 -12.34
C ARG A 498 21.62 -21.59 -10.90
N LEU A 499 21.74 -20.28 -10.69
CA LEU A 499 21.67 -19.65 -9.37
C LEU A 499 20.25 -19.75 -8.79
N ILE A 500 19.23 -19.41 -9.58
CA ILE A 500 17.82 -19.47 -9.18
C ILE A 500 17.44 -20.91 -8.79
N GLU A 501 17.80 -21.90 -9.61
CA GLU A 501 17.51 -23.31 -9.33
C GLU A 501 18.19 -23.80 -8.03
N ASP A 502 19.48 -23.48 -7.82
CA ASP A 502 20.22 -23.89 -6.61
C ASP A 502 19.63 -23.20 -5.36
N ILE A 503 19.39 -21.89 -5.42
CA ILE A 503 18.86 -21.11 -4.29
C ILE A 503 17.45 -21.56 -3.90
N THR A 504 16.56 -21.75 -4.88
CA THR A 504 15.18 -22.20 -4.59
C THR A 504 15.13 -23.65 -4.12
N THR A 505 15.86 -24.55 -4.77
CA THR A 505 15.77 -26.00 -4.51
C THR A 505 16.56 -26.43 -3.27
N ASN A 506 17.77 -25.93 -3.10
CA ASN A 506 18.66 -26.38 -2.02
C ASN A 506 18.59 -25.51 -0.76
N TRP A 507 18.17 -24.24 -0.89
CA TRP A 507 18.07 -23.30 0.24
C TRP A 507 16.65 -22.91 0.61
N GLY A 508 15.66 -23.21 -0.24
CA GLY A 508 14.24 -22.99 0.06
C GLY A 508 13.82 -21.53 0.11
N LEU A 509 14.59 -20.63 -0.51
CA LEU A 509 14.20 -19.23 -0.70
C LEU A 509 13.15 -19.13 -1.80
N LEU A 510 12.30 -18.10 -1.73
CA LEU A 510 11.36 -17.78 -2.80
C LEU A 510 12.11 -17.13 -3.97
N GLU A 511 11.61 -17.30 -5.20
CA GLU A 511 12.18 -16.61 -6.37
C GLU A 511 12.18 -15.08 -6.19
N SER A 512 11.16 -14.55 -5.52
CA SER A 512 11.02 -13.13 -5.20
C SER A 512 12.04 -12.58 -4.18
N ASP A 513 12.80 -13.46 -3.52
CA ASP A 513 13.87 -13.08 -2.58
C ASP A 513 15.26 -12.99 -3.25
N ILE A 514 15.33 -13.36 -4.53
CA ILE A 514 16.55 -13.41 -5.32
C ILE A 514 16.64 -12.14 -6.16
N ILE A 515 17.76 -11.43 -6.02
CA ILE A 515 18.09 -10.23 -6.81
C ILE A 515 19.23 -10.60 -7.75
N VAL A 516 18.96 -10.80 -9.04
CA VAL A 516 19.99 -11.15 -10.01
C VAL A 516 20.73 -9.89 -10.48
N ASP A 517 22.04 -9.84 -10.24
CA ASP A 517 22.90 -8.84 -10.87
C ASP A 517 23.44 -9.38 -12.20
N THR A 518 22.95 -8.80 -13.28
CA THR A 518 23.32 -9.20 -14.64
C THR A 518 24.67 -8.63 -15.08
N LEU A 519 25.46 -8.03 -14.18
CA LEU A 519 26.80 -7.48 -14.35
C LEU A 519 26.90 -6.38 -15.39
N THR A 520 27.25 -5.19 -14.92
CA THR A 520 27.55 -4.04 -15.77
C THR A 520 29.05 -3.87 -15.97
N PHE A 521 29.51 -3.82 -17.23
CA PHE A 521 30.90 -3.54 -17.60
C PHE A 521 31.07 -2.16 -18.21
N THR A 522 32.30 -1.63 -18.18
CA THR A 522 32.58 -0.30 -18.73
C THR A 522 32.60 -0.26 -20.26
N LEU A 523 31.93 0.73 -20.84
CA LEU A 523 32.02 1.07 -22.27
C LEU A 523 33.13 2.11 -22.56
N GLY A 524 33.78 2.65 -21.51
CA GLY A 524 34.75 3.73 -21.61
C GLY A 524 36.16 3.32 -22.05
N THR A 525 36.45 2.01 -22.17
CA THR A 525 37.80 1.50 -22.49
C THR A 525 38.13 1.52 -23.98
N GLY A 526 37.10 1.53 -24.84
CA GLY A 526 37.25 1.47 -26.29
C GLY A 526 37.69 0.11 -26.85
N GLN A 527 37.84 -0.92 -26.00
CA GLN A 527 38.20 -2.28 -26.42
C GLN A 527 37.05 -2.94 -27.18
N GLU A 528 37.36 -3.67 -28.25
CA GLU A 528 36.33 -4.28 -29.12
C GLU A 528 35.43 -5.25 -28.35
N GLU A 529 36.02 -5.99 -27.41
CA GLU A 529 35.31 -6.96 -26.59
C GLU A 529 34.27 -6.30 -25.66
N SER A 530 34.45 -5.03 -25.29
CA SER A 530 33.56 -4.31 -24.37
C SER A 530 32.44 -3.53 -25.04
N ARG A 531 32.46 -3.40 -26.37
CA ARG A 531 31.53 -2.50 -27.09
C ARG A 531 30.07 -2.91 -26.98
N LYS A 532 29.79 -4.20 -26.83
CA LYS A 532 28.43 -4.74 -26.73
C LYS A 532 27.95 -5.03 -25.31
N ASP A 533 28.81 -4.83 -24.30
CA ASP A 533 28.48 -5.23 -22.92
C ASP A 533 27.19 -4.55 -22.40
N GLY A 534 26.94 -3.29 -22.81
CA GLY A 534 25.71 -2.56 -22.47
C GLY A 534 24.45 -3.20 -23.07
N GLU A 535 24.45 -3.42 -24.38
CA GLU A 535 23.35 -4.09 -25.10
C GLU A 535 23.08 -5.50 -24.55
N GLU A 536 24.14 -6.28 -24.28
CA GLU A 536 24.02 -7.66 -23.77
C GLU A 536 23.42 -7.70 -22.35
N THR A 537 23.70 -6.68 -21.52
CA THR A 537 23.08 -6.53 -20.19
C THR A 537 21.57 -6.26 -20.31
N ILE A 538 21.17 -5.32 -21.17
CA ILE A 538 19.76 -4.99 -21.43
C ILE A 538 18.98 -6.22 -21.94
N LYS A 539 19.58 -6.99 -22.86
CA LYS A 539 18.98 -8.23 -23.37
C LYS A 539 18.83 -9.30 -22.28
N ALA A 540 19.83 -9.44 -21.40
CA ALA A 540 19.78 -10.40 -20.30
C ALA A 540 18.64 -10.07 -19.32
N ILE A 541 18.48 -8.81 -18.94
CA ILE A 541 17.39 -8.35 -18.06
C ILE A 541 16.03 -8.69 -18.66
N ARG A 542 15.81 -8.31 -19.93
CA ARG A 542 14.55 -8.59 -20.64
C ARG A 542 14.23 -10.08 -20.70
N GLU A 543 15.23 -10.90 -20.98
CA GLU A 543 15.05 -12.35 -21.06
C GLU A 543 14.81 -12.99 -19.69
N LEU A 544 15.50 -12.53 -18.64
CA LEU A 544 15.26 -12.99 -17.27
C LEU A 544 13.85 -12.66 -16.81
N LYS A 545 13.40 -11.42 -17.00
CA LYS A 545 12.04 -11.01 -16.65
C LYS A 545 10.96 -11.78 -17.38
N ARG A 546 11.22 -12.16 -18.64
CA ARG A 546 10.30 -13.00 -19.42
C ARG A 546 10.20 -14.43 -18.87
N ARG A 547 11.29 -14.98 -18.32
CA ARG A 547 11.34 -16.38 -17.83
C ARG A 547 10.95 -16.51 -16.36
N HIS A 548 11.39 -15.56 -15.55
CA HIS A 548 11.28 -15.52 -14.10
C HIS A 548 10.69 -14.16 -13.69
N PRO A 549 9.38 -13.91 -13.88
CA PRO A 549 8.78 -12.61 -13.64
C PRO A 549 8.87 -12.16 -12.17
N GLN A 550 8.95 -13.13 -11.24
CA GLN A 550 9.04 -12.85 -9.80
C GLN A 550 10.46 -12.53 -9.33
N VAL A 551 11.50 -12.90 -10.08
CA VAL A 551 12.88 -12.62 -9.70
C VAL A 551 13.15 -11.13 -9.80
N GLN A 552 13.88 -10.58 -8.83
CA GLN A 552 14.33 -9.19 -8.89
C GLN A 552 15.62 -9.09 -9.71
N THR A 553 15.88 -7.93 -10.28
CA THR A 553 17.09 -7.63 -11.06
C THR A 553 17.74 -6.36 -10.56
N THR A 554 19.07 -6.35 -10.54
CA THR A 554 19.87 -5.18 -10.12
C THR A 554 21.10 -4.98 -10.97
N LEU A 555 21.72 -3.81 -10.84
CA LEU A 555 22.98 -3.46 -11.49
C LEU A 555 23.78 -2.47 -10.64
N GLY A 556 25.09 -2.68 -10.59
CA GLY A 556 26.06 -1.62 -10.27
C GLY A 556 26.15 -0.58 -11.40
N LEU A 557 25.18 0.35 -11.47
CA LEU A 557 24.99 1.25 -12.61
C LEU A 557 26.26 2.07 -12.94
N SER A 558 26.97 2.52 -11.91
CA SER A 558 28.17 3.35 -12.05
C SER A 558 29.35 2.67 -12.77
N ASN A 559 29.29 1.36 -12.99
CA ASN A 559 30.33 0.61 -13.71
C ASN A 559 30.32 0.87 -15.22
N ILE A 560 29.15 1.16 -15.82
CA ILE A 560 29.00 1.37 -17.28
C ILE A 560 29.90 2.50 -17.82
N SER A 561 30.12 3.51 -16.97
CA SER A 561 30.81 4.75 -17.33
C SER A 561 32.21 4.88 -16.72
N PHE A 562 32.78 3.80 -16.19
CA PHE A 562 34.13 3.81 -15.64
C PHE A 562 35.17 4.25 -16.68
N GLY A 563 36.06 5.17 -16.31
CA GLY A 563 37.05 5.76 -17.22
C GLY A 563 36.60 7.03 -17.95
N LEU A 564 35.32 7.39 -17.92
CA LEU A 564 34.81 8.65 -18.47
C LEU A 564 34.88 9.81 -17.46
N ASN A 565 34.85 11.05 -17.96
CA ASN A 565 34.81 12.24 -17.11
C ASN A 565 33.44 12.38 -16.39
N PRO A 566 33.34 13.11 -15.27
CA PRO A 566 32.12 13.15 -14.46
C PRO A 566 30.84 13.57 -15.19
N ALA A 567 30.93 14.49 -16.15
CA ALA A 567 29.76 14.97 -16.92
C ALA A 567 29.27 13.90 -17.90
N ALA A 568 30.18 13.26 -18.63
CA ALA A 568 29.86 12.15 -19.52
C ALA A 568 29.29 10.94 -18.76
N ARG A 569 29.83 10.63 -17.57
CA ARG A 569 29.29 9.59 -16.69
C ARG A 569 27.84 9.83 -16.33
N GLN A 570 27.50 11.07 -15.99
CA GLN A 570 26.15 11.43 -15.58
C GLN A 570 25.13 11.16 -16.70
N VAL A 571 25.47 11.54 -17.93
CA VAL A 571 24.63 11.27 -19.10
C VAL A 571 24.54 9.78 -19.40
N LEU A 572 25.69 9.08 -19.50
CA LEU A 572 25.70 7.66 -19.88
C LEU A 572 24.97 6.80 -18.85
N ASN A 573 25.16 7.04 -17.54
CA ASN A 573 24.44 6.32 -16.49
C ASN A 573 22.92 6.54 -16.59
N SER A 574 22.49 7.78 -16.81
CA SER A 574 21.05 8.11 -16.86
C SER A 574 20.36 7.46 -18.07
N VAL A 575 21.00 7.51 -19.24
CA VAL A 575 20.46 6.88 -20.46
C VAL A 575 20.49 5.36 -20.33
N PHE A 576 21.58 4.78 -19.83
CA PHE A 576 21.68 3.33 -19.66
C PHE A 576 20.66 2.78 -18.64
N MET A 577 20.46 3.50 -17.53
CA MET A 577 19.44 3.15 -16.54
C MET A 577 18.05 3.15 -17.18
N HIS A 578 17.69 4.19 -17.93
CA HIS A 578 16.40 4.26 -18.62
C HIS A 578 16.17 3.05 -19.54
N GLU A 579 17.15 2.71 -20.38
CA GLU A 579 17.05 1.53 -21.26
C GLU A 579 16.94 0.19 -20.50
N CYS A 580 17.55 0.09 -19.31
CA CYS A 580 17.42 -1.09 -18.47
C CYS A 580 16.05 -1.15 -17.78
N VAL A 581 15.50 -0.02 -17.33
CA VAL A 581 14.14 0.07 -16.78
C VAL A 581 13.12 -0.36 -17.83
N GLU A 582 13.23 0.11 -19.07
CA GLU A 582 12.40 -0.34 -20.20
C GLU A 582 12.56 -1.84 -20.53
N ALA A 583 13.68 -2.45 -20.13
CA ALA A 583 13.88 -3.89 -20.23
C ALA A 583 13.31 -4.69 -19.05
N GLY A 584 12.85 -4.01 -17.99
CA GLY A 584 12.30 -4.60 -16.77
C GLY A 584 13.26 -4.64 -15.58
N LEU A 585 14.24 -3.73 -15.49
CA LEU A 585 15.10 -3.60 -14.30
C LEU A 585 14.27 -3.20 -13.07
N ASP A 586 14.49 -3.85 -11.91
CA ASP A 586 13.73 -3.56 -10.67
C ASP A 586 14.48 -2.67 -9.68
N SER A 587 15.81 -2.69 -9.72
CA SER A 587 16.64 -1.94 -8.78
C SER A 587 17.98 -1.54 -9.38
N ALA A 588 18.65 -0.53 -8.81
CA ALA A 588 19.99 -0.15 -9.23
C ALA A 588 20.82 0.37 -8.05
N ILE A 589 22.07 -0.06 -7.96
CA ILE A 589 23.07 0.50 -7.05
C ILE A 589 23.65 1.75 -7.70
N VAL A 590 23.30 2.92 -7.15
CA VAL A 590 23.48 4.21 -7.81
C VAL A 590 23.54 5.38 -6.84
N HIS A 591 24.18 6.48 -7.27
CA HIS A 591 24.04 7.78 -6.64
C HIS A 591 22.81 8.51 -7.19
N ALA A 592 21.66 8.37 -6.52
CA ALA A 592 20.35 8.86 -6.98
C ALA A 592 20.36 10.33 -7.47
N SER A 593 20.99 11.24 -6.72
CA SER A 593 21.07 12.68 -7.10
C SER A 593 21.86 12.98 -8.38
N LYS A 594 22.55 11.99 -8.96
CA LYS A 594 23.28 12.12 -10.22
C LYS A 594 22.47 11.65 -11.43
N ILE A 595 21.34 10.97 -11.25
CA ILE A 595 20.51 10.59 -12.37
C ILE A 595 19.77 11.82 -12.91
N LEU A 596 19.88 12.03 -14.22
CA LEU A 596 19.23 13.12 -14.93
C LEU A 596 17.94 12.59 -15.57
N PRO A 597 16.81 13.31 -15.46
CA PRO A 597 15.65 13.04 -16.28
C PRO A 597 16.00 13.09 -17.77
N MET A 598 15.47 12.16 -18.57
CA MET A 598 15.76 12.06 -20.01
C MET A 598 15.46 13.35 -20.78
N SER A 599 14.49 14.15 -20.32
CA SER A 599 14.12 15.47 -20.85
C SER A 599 15.17 16.56 -20.64
N ARG A 600 16.03 16.42 -19.62
CA ARG A 600 17.10 17.38 -19.28
C ARG A 600 18.42 17.07 -19.99
N ILE A 601 18.51 15.94 -20.68
CA ILE A 601 19.70 15.54 -21.43
C ILE A 601 19.55 16.12 -22.85
N PRO A 602 20.50 16.95 -23.33
CA PRO A 602 20.48 17.45 -24.70
C PRO A 602 20.39 16.30 -25.72
N GLU A 603 19.62 16.49 -26.79
CA GLU A 603 19.35 15.46 -27.81
C GLU A 603 20.64 14.80 -28.34
N GLU A 604 21.65 15.61 -28.68
CA GLU A 604 22.91 15.11 -29.20
C GLU A 604 23.66 14.24 -28.19
N HIS A 605 23.63 14.60 -26.90
CA HIS A 605 24.27 13.83 -25.84
C HIS A 605 23.53 12.50 -25.60
N ARG A 606 22.19 12.55 -25.61
CA ARG A 606 21.33 11.37 -25.45
C ARG A 606 21.52 10.38 -26.59
N GLN A 607 21.46 10.86 -27.84
CA GLN A 607 21.63 10.00 -29.01
C GLN A 607 23.04 9.38 -29.05
N THR A 608 24.08 10.15 -28.73
CA THR A 608 25.45 9.62 -28.67
C THR A 608 25.60 8.54 -27.59
N ALA A 609 24.96 8.71 -26.43
CA ALA A 609 24.95 7.71 -25.37
C ALA A 609 24.20 6.43 -25.79
N LEU A 610 23.04 6.56 -26.45
CA LEU A 610 22.29 5.42 -27.01
C LEU A 610 23.11 4.67 -28.07
N ASP A 611 23.76 5.40 -28.97
CA ASP A 611 24.62 4.80 -29.99
C ASP A 611 25.81 4.06 -29.37
N LEU A 612 26.34 4.55 -28.24
CA LEU A 612 27.39 3.87 -27.49
C LEU A 612 26.87 2.59 -26.80
N ILE A 613 25.70 2.65 -26.19
CA ILE A 613 25.08 1.49 -25.48
C ILE A 613 24.78 0.35 -26.46
N TYR A 614 24.27 0.68 -27.65
CA TYR A 614 23.84 -0.28 -28.68
C TYR A 614 24.89 -0.54 -29.77
N ASP A 615 26.13 -0.10 -29.58
CA ASP A 615 27.24 -0.24 -30.54
C ASP A 615 26.89 0.17 -31.99
N ARG A 616 26.20 1.32 -32.17
CA ARG A 616 25.73 1.82 -33.48
C ARG A 616 26.81 2.58 -34.25
N ARG A 617 27.94 1.90 -34.53
CA ARG A 617 29.09 2.45 -35.27
C ARG A 617 28.88 2.46 -36.78
N SER A 618 29.56 3.37 -37.46
CA SER A 618 29.76 3.34 -38.92
C SER A 618 31.23 3.68 -39.25
N GLU A 619 31.67 3.52 -40.51
CA GLU A 619 33.08 3.72 -40.90
C GLU A 619 33.64 5.10 -40.47
N ASP A 620 32.80 6.14 -40.42
CA ASP A 620 33.18 7.52 -40.07
C ASP A 620 32.70 7.97 -38.68
N TYR A 621 32.13 7.08 -37.85
CA TYR A 621 31.51 7.42 -36.57
C TYR A 621 31.76 6.38 -35.48
N ASP A 622 32.51 6.78 -34.44
CA ASP A 622 32.63 6.05 -33.16
C ASP A 622 31.92 6.84 -32.04
N PRO A 623 30.81 6.32 -31.49
CA PRO A 623 30.06 6.96 -30.41
C PRO A 623 30.90 7.29 -29.17
N LEU A 624 31.90 6.45 -28.83
CA LEU A 624 32.76 6.70 -27.67
C LEU A 624 33.65 7.92 -27.91
N GLN A 625 34.26 8.02 -29.10
CA GLN A 625 35.08 9.17 -29.47
C GLN A 625 34.24 10.44 -29.56
N LYS A 626 33.04 10.35 -30.15
CA LYS A 626 32.09 11.46 -30.19
C LYS A 626 31.70 11.90 -28.78
N LEU A 627 31.36 10.97 -27.89
CA LEU A 627 31.00 11.27 -26.50
C LEU A 627 32.16 11.94 -25.77
N MET A 628 33.39 11.43 -25.94
CA MET A 628 34.57 12.06 -25.34
C MET A 628 34.79 13.49 -25.87
N ALA A 629 34.63 13.71 -27.18
CA ALA A 629 34.77 15.03 -27.81
C ALA A 629 33.69 16.02 -27.33
N LEU A 630 32.44 15.57 -27.16
CA LEU A 630 31.34 16.38 -26.63
C LEU A 630 31.63 16.94 -25.23
N PHE A 631 32.42 16.22 -24.45
CA PHE A 631 32.81 16.62 -23.09
C PHE A 631 34.29 16.98 -22.95
N GLU A 632 35.01 17.20 -24.06
CA GLU A 632 36.43 17.58 -24.05
C GLU A 632 36.56 19.07 -23.66
N GLY A 633 37.32 19.37 -22.60
CA GLY A 633 37.42 20.73 -22.05
C GLY A 633 36.18 21.20 -21.25
N VAL A 634 35.11 20.39 -21.22
CA VAL A 634 33.95 20.62 -20.36
C VAL A 634 34.24 20.05 -18.97
N SER A 635 34.88 20.85 -18.12
CA SER A 635 34.90 20.52 -16.71
C SER A 635 33.52 20.79 -16.11
N THR A 636 33.13 20.08 -15.05
CA THR A 636 31.97 20.45 -14.23
C THR A 636 32.06 21.89 -13.70
N ALA A 637 33.24 22.52 -13.74
CA ALA A 637 33.45 23.93 -13.43
C ALA A 637 33.23 24.86 -14.64
N SER A 638 33.50 24.45 -15.88
CA SER A 638 33.27 25.27 -17.08
C SER A 638 31.81 25.26 -17.52
N SER A 639 31.09 24.14 -17.32
CA SER A 639 29.62 24.11 -17.47
C SER A 639 28.91 24.96 -16.41
N LYS A 640 29.46 25.00 -15.18
CA LYS A 640 29.01 25.96 -14.14
C LYS A 640 29.32 27.41 -14.51
N ALA A 641 30.47 27.67 -15.15
CA ALA A 641 30.87 29.02 -15.57
C ALA A 641 30.01 29.55 -16.74
N SER A 642 29.74 28.74 -17.78
CA SER A 642 28.86 29.17 -18.88
C SER A 642 27.42 29.35 -18.41
N ARG A 643 26.94 28.49 -17.51
CA ARG A 643 25.60 28.61 -16.90
C ARG A 643 25.50 29.85 -16.00
N ALA A 644 26.56 30.20 -15.28
CA ALA A 644 26.62 31.43 -14.49
C ALA A 644 26.63 32.69 -15.37
N GLU A 645 27.32 32.66 -16.52
CA GLU A 645 27.31 33.75 -17.51
C GLU A 645 25.95 33.89 -18.22
N GLU A 646 25.32 32.79 -18.61
CA GLU A 646 23.96 32.76 -19.17
C GLU A 646 22.91 33.25 -18.17
N MET A 647 23.03 32.82 -16.91
CA MET A 647 22.18 33.31 -15.83
C MET A 647 22.37 34.81 -15.59
N ALA A 648 23.61 35.30 -15.54
CA ALA A 648 23.90 36.71 -15.35
C ALA A 648 23.36 37.61 -16.50
N ALA A 649 23.21 37.05 -17.70
CA ALA A 649 22.65 37.74 -18.86
C ALA A 649 21.11 37.88 -18.82
N LEU A 650 20.41 37.12 -17.96
CA LEU A 650 18.95 37.23 -17.79
C LEU A 650 18.55 38.49 -17.02
N PRO A 651 17.40 39.10 -17.34
CA PRO A 651 16.78 40.15 -16.52
C PRO A 651 16.59 39.68 -15.07
N LEU A 652 16.73 40.58 -14.10
CA LEU A 652 16.77 40.27 -12.66
C LEU A 652 15.62 39.36 -12.16
N PHE A 653 14.38 39.65 -12.52
CA PHE A 653 13.22 38.86 -12.07
C PHE A 653 13.13 37.50 -12.78
N GLU A 654 13.47 37.43 -14.07
CA GLU A 654 13.57 36.15 -14.80
C GLU A 654 14.73 35.29 -14.25
N ARG A 655 15.83 35.92 -13.83
CA ARG A 655 16.96 35.27 -13.18
C ARG A 655 16.58 34.69 -11.82
N LEU A 656 15.86 35.45 -10.99
CA LEU A 656 15.31 34.96 -9.72
C LEU A 656 14.33 33.81 -9.92
N GLU A 657 13.43 33.91 -10.89
CA GLU A 657 12.51 32.82 -11.25
C GLU A 657 13.27 31.57 -11.70
N ARG A 658 14.28 31.73 -12.57
CA ARG A 658 15.10 30.63 -13.07
C ARG A 658 15.92 29.96 -11.97
N ARG A 659 16.41 30.70 -10.98
CA ARG A 659 17.09 30.14 -9.79
C ARG A 659 16.20 29.23 -8.98
N ILE A 660 14.92 29.57 -8.85
CA ILE A 660 13.94 28.73 -8.17
C ILE A 660 13.66 27.46 -8.98
N VAL A 661 13.44 27.58 -10.30
CA VAL A 661 13.21 26.44 -11.19
C VAL A 661 14.42 25.49 -11.23
N ASP A 662 15.63 26.03 -11.26
CA ASP A 662 16.86 25.24 -11.37
C ASP A 662 17.41 24.77 -10.01
N GLY A 663 16.84 25.23 -8.90
CA GLY A 663 17.30 24.90 -7.54
C GLY A 663 18.69 25.46 -7.22
N GLU A 664 19.02 26.66 -7.72
CA GLU A 664 20.35 27.27 -7.61
C GLU A 664 20.45 28.36 -6.54
N ARG A 665 21.17 28.08 -5.44
CA ARG A 665 21.42 29.04 -4.34
C ARG A 665 22.49 30.10 -4.61
N ASN A 666 23.46 29.81 -5.47
CA ASN A 666 24.67 30.65 -5.60
C ASN A 666 24.36 31.97 -6.32
N GLY A 667 24.49 33.10 -5.63
CA GLY A 667 24.13 34.43 -6.16
C GLY A 667 22.65 34.81 -5.95
N LEU A 668 21.88 33.95 -5.28
CA LEU A 668 20.48 34.23 -4.92
C LEU A 668 20.38 35.45 -3.99
N GLY A 669 21.23 35.56 -2.97
CA GLY A 669 21.22 36.69 -2.04
C GLY A 669 21.47 38.03 -2.73
N ASP A 670 22.47 38.10 -3.62
CA ASP A 670 22.80 39.32 -4.37
C ASP A 670 21.63 39.75 -5.27
N ASP A 671 20.98 38.79 -5.95
CA ASP A 671 19.81 39.06 -6.80
C ASP A 671 18.58 39.49 -5.98
N LEU A 672 18.39 38.94 -4.77
CA LEU A 672 17.34 39.36 -3.86
C LEU A 672 17.59 40.78 -3.31
N ASP A 673 18.84 41.10 -2.96
CA ASP A 673 19.24 42.43 -2.50
C ASP A 673 19.07 43.50 -3.59
N GLU A 674 19.38 43.15 -4.84
CA GLU A 674 19.13 44.01 -6.01
C GLU A 674 17.62 44.18 -6.24
N ALA A 675 16.83 43.10 -6.14
CA ALA A 675 15.39 43.16 -6.36
C ALA A 675 14.68 44.00 -5.27
N MET A 676 15.16 43.93 -4.02
CA MET A 676 14.62 44.72 -2.90
C MET A 676 14.81 46.24 -3.07
N GLN A 677 15.73 46.70 -3.93
CA GLN A 677 15.86 48.11 -4.27
C GLN A 677 14.72 48.62 -5.15
N SER A 678 14.05 47.71 -5.85
CA SER A 678 13.07 48.00 -6.90
C SER A 678 11.63 47.68 -6.47
N VAL A 679 11.44 46.63 -5.67
CA VAL A 679 10.14 46.14 -5.20
C VAL A 679 10.21 45.66 -3.75
N PRO A 680 9.11 45.79 -2.97
CA PRO A 680 9.06 45.30 -1.60
C PRO A 680 9.32 43.78 -1.51
N PRO A 681 9.95 43.28 -0.41
CA PRO A 681 10.24 41.87 -0.22
C PRO A 681 9.03 40.93 -0.43
N LEU A 682 7.86 41.35 0.05
CA LEU A 682 6.62 40.59 -0.10
C LEU A 682 6.17 40.44 -1.56
N GLN A 683 6.44 41.44 -2.39
CA GLN A 683 6.10 41.41 -3.82
C GLN A 683 7.04 40.48 -4.60
N ILE A 684 8.33 40.44 -4.23
CA ILE A 684 9.32 39.51 -4.81
C ILE A 684 8.87 38.06 -4.57
N ILE A 685 8.42 37.75 -3.35
CA ILE A 685 7.88 36.43 -3.01
C ILE A 685 6.68 36.11 -3.89
N ASN A 686 5.67 36.99 -3.89
CA ASN A 686 4.37 36.70 -4.48
C ASN A 686 4.38 36.66 -6.01
N GLU A 687 5.17 37.52 -6.67
CA GLU A 687 5.11 37.70 -8.12
C GLU A 687 6.25 37.01 -8.86
N THR A 688 7.41 36.80 -8.22
CA THR A 688 8.60 36.23 -8.87
C THR A 688 8.92 34.82 -8.38
N LEU A 689 9.10 34.66 -7.05
CA LEU A 689 9.52 33.37 -6.51
C LEU A 689 8.41 32.31 -6.60
N LEU A 690 7.14 32.70 -6.37
CA LEU A 690 5.99 31.82 -6.57
C LEU A 690 5.76 31.44 -8.04
N SER A 691 6.10 32.33 -9.00
CA SER A 691 6.02 32.00 -10.43
C SER A 691 6.99 30.87 -10.78
N GLY A 692 8.23 30.94 -10.26
CA GLY A 692 9.21 29.87 -10.44
C GLY A 692 8.74 28.53 -9.84
N MET A 693 8.13 28.58 -8.66
CA MET A 693 7.54 27.38 -8.03
C MET A 693 6.38 26.79 -8.82
N LYS A 694 5.59 27.62 -9.50
CA LYS A 694 4.52 27.16 -10.40
C LYS A 694 5.10 26.37 -11.58
N THR A 695 6.16 26.87 -12.20
CA THR A 695 6.87 26.16 -13.29
C THR A 695 7.48 24.84 -12.82
N VAL A 696 8.03 24.77 -11.60
CA VAL A 696 8.48 23.51 -10.99
C VAL A 696 7.33 22.51 -10.87
N GLY A 697 6.15 22.98 -10.45
CA GLY A 697 4.94 22.16 -10.40
C GLY A 697 4.50 21.62 -11.76
N GLU A 698 4.59 22.44 -12.82
CA GLU A 698 4.29 22.04 -14.20
C GLU A 698 5.29 20.99 -14.74
N LEU A 699 6.59 21.17 -14.45
CA LEU A 699 7.64 20.23 -14.85
C LEU A 699 7.55 18.89 -14.09
N PHE A 700 7.16 18.91 -12.82
CA PHE A 700 6.90 17.70 -12.04
C PHE A 700 5.63 16.98 -12.53
N GLY A 701 4.53 17.72 -12.73
CA GLY A 701 3.26 17.17 -13.21
C GLY A 701 3.33 16.60 -14.64
N SER A 702 4.38 16.90 -15.41
CA SER A 702 4.64 16.36 -16.75
C SER A 702 5.71 15.26 -16.79
N GLY A 703 6.20 14.79 -15.63
CA GLY A 703 7.25 13.76 -15.52
C GLY A 703 8.67 14.25 -15.89
N GLN A 704 8.81 15.50 -16.34
CA GLN A 704 10.09 16.06 -16.81
C GLN A 704 11.06 16.44 -15.67
N MET A 705 10.60 16.42 -14.43
CA MET A 705 11.37 16.76 -13.24
C MET A 705 11.04 15.77 -12.12
N GLN A 706 12.06 15.09 -11.59
CA GLN A 706 11.90 14.09 -10.54
C GLN A 706 11.84 14.76 -9.14
N LEU A 707 11.25 14.05 -8.17
CA LEU A 707 11.04 14.52 -6.80
C LEU A 707 12.28 15.16 -6.13
N PRO A 708 13.53 14.64 -6.28
CA PRO A 708 14.71 15.26 -5.67
C PRO A 708 14.95 16.70 -6.15
N PHE A 709 14.64 17.00 -7.41
CA PHE A 709 14.80 18.34 -7.96
C PHE A 709 13.70 19.31 -7.49
N VAL A 710 12.49 18.80 -7.26
CA VAL A 710 11.39 19.58 -6.66
C VAL A 710 11.76 19.98 -5.22
N LEU A 711 12.32 19.03 -4.45
CA LEU A 711 12.81 19.29 -3.10
C LEU A 711 13.95 20.32 -3.09
N GLN A 712 14.88 20.23 -4.04
CA GLN A 712 15.95 21.20 -4.20
C GLN A 712 15.42 22.62 -4.49
N SER A 713 14.47 22.76 -5.41
CA SER A 713 13.80 24.03 -5.70
C SER A 713 13.07 24.60 -4.47
N ALA A 714 12.41 23.74 -3.69
CA ALA A 714 11.78 24.14 -2.44
C ALA A 714 12.80 24.62 -1.39
N GLU A 715 14.00 24.02 -1.34
CA GLU A 715 15.07 24.44 -0.45
C GLU A 715 15.63 25.82 -0.78
N VAL A 716 15.74 26.14 -2.08
CA VAL A 716 16.17 27.45 -2.58
C VAL A 716 15.08 28.50 -2.33
N MET A 717 13.81 28.13 -2.53
CA MET A 717 12.66 28.96 -2.16
C MET A 717 12.67 29.33 -0.68
N LYS A 718 12.88 28.34 0.21
CA LYS A 718 13.00 28.56 1.66
C LYS A 718 14.15 29.51 2.01
N THR A 719 15.30 29.35 1.37
CA THR A 719 16.45 30.26 1.55
C THR A 719 16.13 31.68 1.08
N ALA A 720 15.43 31.83 -0.04
CA ALA A 720 15.03 33.15 -0.54
C ALA A 720 14.07 33.87 0.42
N VAL A 721 13.05 33.15 0.92
CA VAL A 721 12.09 33.71 1.90
C VAL A 721 12.80 34.10 3.20
N ALA A 722 13.66 33.23 3.73
CA ALA A 722 14.42 33.53 4.95
C ALA A 722 15.38 34.72 4.80
N HIS A 723 15.87 35.00 3.58
CA HIS A 723 16.68 36.19 3.28
C HIS A 723 15.84 37.47 3.21
N LEU A 724 14.60 37.38 2.70
CA LEU A 724 13.68 38.50 2.57
C LEU A 724 12.94 38.85 3.88
N GLU A 725 12.69 37.86 4.74
CA GLU A 725 11.92 37.97 5.98
C GLU A 725 12.42 39.06 6.96
N PRO A 726 13.74 39.24 7.23
CA PRO A 726 14.24 40.29 8.11
C PRO A 726 14.05 41.72 7.56
N HIS A 727 13.81 41.84 6.26
CA HIS A 727 13.58 43.12 5.57
C HIS A 727 12.08 43.45 5.44
N MET A 728 11.22 42.59 5.96
CA MET A 728 9.80 42.84 6.09
C MET A 728 9.55 43.66 7.37
N GLU A 729 8.70 44.69 7.29
CA GLU A 729 8.28 45.40 8.50
C GLU A 729 7.56 44.42 9.43
N ALA A 730 8.03 44.33 10.68
CA ALA A 730 7.40 43.51 11.70
C ALA A 730 6.00 44.05 12.01
N THR A 731 4.98 43.48 11.37
CA THR A 731 3.61 43.54 11.87
C THR A 731 3.51 42.59 13.06
N ASP A 732 3.14 43.15 14.20
CA ASP A 732 3.01 42.51 15.51
C ASP A 732 1.80 41.54 15.52
N ASP A 733 1.89 40.47 14.73
CA ASP A 733 0.84 39.48 14.56
C ASP A 733 1.36 38.10 14.98
N ALA A 734 0.69 37.50 15.96
CA ALA A 734 0.88 36.11 16.33
C ALA A 734 0.85 35.23 15.05
N GLY A 735 1.79 34.28 14.91
CA GLY A 735 2.05 33.53 13.67
C GLY A 735 0.79 33.10 12.90
N LYS A 736 0.82 33.13 11.55
CA LYS A 736 -0.37 33.14 10.65
C LYS A 736 -1.48 32.12 10.94
N GLY A 737 -1.17 31.00 11.57
CA GLY A 737 -2.11 30.01 12.08
C GLY A 737 -1.50 28.61 12.04
N ARG A 738 -2.15 27.63 12.68
CA ARG A 738 -1.66 26.25 12.72
C ARG A 738 -2.63 25.28 12.05
N ILE A 739 -2.16 24.36 11.21
CA ILE A 739 -2.99 23.34 10.56
C ILE A 739 -2.43 21.95 10.83
N VAL A 740 -3.31 20.99 11.16
CA VAL A 740 -2.98 19.56 11.11
C VAL A 740 -3.37 19.02 9.74
N LEU A 741 -2.47 18.31 9.06
CA LEU A 741 -2.67 17.87 7.69
C LEU A 741 -2.37 16.36 7.54
N ALA A 742 -3.29 15.59 6.96
CA ALA A 742 -3.14 14.14 6.79
C ALA A 742 -3.85 13.60 5.53
N THR A 743 -3.44 12.44 5.00
CA THR A 743 -4.32 11.67 4.09
C THR A 743 -5.20 10.76 4.92
N VAL A 744 -6.43 10.56 4.47
CA VAL A 744 -7.39 9.73 5.19
C VAL A 744 -7.01 8.24 5.14
N LYS A 745 -7.54 7.47 6.08
CA LYS A 745 -7.34 6.02 6.16
C LYS A 745 -7.59 5.35 4.79
N GLY A 746 -6.68 4.46 4.41
CA GLY A 746 -6.75 3.74 3.13
C GLY A 746 -6.20 4.51 1.92
N ASP A 747 -5.78 5.76 2.10
CA ASP A 747 -5.22 6.56 1.02
C ASP A 747 -3.71 6.77 1.19
N VAL A 748 -2.93 6.17 0.29
CA VAL A 748 -1.46 6.28 0.20
C VAL A 748 -0.99 7.59 -0.43
N HIS A 749 -1.86 8.27 -1.18
CA HIS A 749 -1.44 9.31 -2.10
C HIS A 749 -1.19 10.62 -1.36
N ASP A 750 0.08 11.00 -1.25
CA ASP A 750 0.50 12.06 -0.35
C ASP A 750 1.11 13.27 -1.06
N ILE A 751 1.24 13.18 -2.38
CA ILE A 751 1.78 14.21 -3.25
C ILE A 751 1.02 15.53 -3.07
N GLY A 752 -0.31 15.48 -3.18
CA GLY A 752 -1.16 16.67 -2.98
C GLY A 752 -1.06 17.25 -1.57
N LYS A 753 -1.01 16.38 -0.56
CA LYS A 753 -0.86 16.77 0.85
C LYS A 753 0.49 17.42 1.13
N ASN A 754 1.59 16.80 0.73
CA ASN A 754 2.94 17.32 0.95
C ASN A 754 3.14 18.64 0.20
N LEU A 755 2.52 18.79 -0.97
CA LEU A 755 2.51 20.07 -1.67
C LEU A 755 1.77 21.15 -0.87
N VAL A 756 0.61 20.83 -0.26
CA VAL A 756 -0.11 21.75 0.64
C VAL A 756 0.74 22.10 1.86
N ASP A 757 1.40 21.12 2.48
CA ASP A 757 2.32 21.36 3.60
C ASP A 757 3.42 22.34 3.22
N ILE A 758 4.15 22.05 2.13
CA ILE A 758 5.24 22.91 1.64
C ILE A 758 4.72 24.33 1.36
N ILE A 759 3.56 24.47 0.71
CA ILE A 759 3.01 25.79 0.37
C ILE A 759 2.57 26.55 1.64
N LEU A 760 1.83 25.93 2.56
CA LEU A 760 1.39 26.59 3.78
C LEU A 760 2.56 26.95 4.69
N SER A 761 3.50 26.02 4.90
CA SER A 761 4.74 26.22 5.66
C SER A 761 5.58 27.37 5.09
N ASN A 762 5.73 27.43 3.75
CA ASN A 762 6.47 28.52 3.09
C ASN A 762 5.74 29.87 3.12
N ASN A 763 4.43 29.89 3.41
CA ASN A 763 3.63 31.10 3.51
C ASN A 763 3.42 31.59 4.96
N GLY A 764 4.15 31.00 5.93
CA GLY A 764 4.18 31.44 7.32
C GLY A 764 3.18 30.74 8.25
N TYR A 765 2.49 29.70 7.78
CA TYR A 765 1.65 28.84 8.61
C TYR A 765 2.47 27.74 9.28
N GLU A 766 2.06 27.31 10.46
CA GLU A 766 2.64 26.15 11.12
C GLU A 766 1.86 24.89 10.71
N VAL A 767 2.50 23.99 9.96
CA VAL A 767 1.88 22.76 9.49
C VAL A 767 2.34 21.57 10.34
N VAL A 768 1.38 20.85 10.91
CA VAL A 768 1.57 19.58 11.62
C VAL A 768 1.14 18.48 10.66
N ASN A 769 2.08 18.01 9.83
CA ASN A 769 1.84 16.97 8.85
C ASN A 769 1.95 15.59 9.51
N LEU A 770 0.86 14.82 9.50
CA LEU A 770 0.77 13.50 10.12
C LEU A 770 1.10 12.35 9.16
N GLY A 771 1.42 12.65 7.90
CA GLY A 771 1.73 11.62 6.91
C GLY A 771 0.47 11.00 6.31
N ILE A 772 0.60 9.74 5.89
CA ILE A 772 -0.40 9.03 5.07
C ILE A 772 -1.23 8.02 5.85
N LYS A 773 -2.36 7.60 5.30
CA LYS A 773 -3.25 6.56 5.86
C LYS A 773 -3.66 6.83 7.31
N GLN A 774 -3.84 8.10 7.68
CA GLN A 774 -4.04 8.45 9.08
C GLN A 774 -5.49 8.19 9.52
N PRO A 775 -5.71 7.44 10.62
CA PRO A 775 -7.01 7.34 11.26
C PRO A 775 -7.45 8.68 11.87
N ILE A 776 -8.76 8.89 11.99
CA ILE A 776 -9.33 10.11 12.57
C ILE A 776 -8.90 10.33 14.03
N ALA A 777 -8.69 9.27 14.81
CA ALA A 777 -8.18 9.36 16.17
C ALA A 777 -6.82 10.07 16.22
N THR A 778 -5.87 9.67 15.36
CA THR A 778 -4.53 10.28 15.26
C THR A 778 -4.60 11.76 14.85
N ILE A 779 -5.47 12.08 13.87
CA ILE A 779 -5.70 13.46 13.41
C ILE A 779 -6.19 14.33 14.56
N LEU A 780 -7.12 13.81 15.37
CA LEU A 780 -7.70 14.52 16.50
C LEU A 780 -6.75 14.71 17.67
N ASP A 781 -5.99 13.69 18.01
CA ASP A 781 -5.04 13.77 19.13
C ASP A 781 -3.92 14.76 18.80
N ALA A 782 -3.43 14.75 17.55
CA ALA A 782 -2.49 15.75 17.07
C ALA A 782 -3.11 17.16 17.06
N ALA A 783 -4.36 17.32 16.63
CA ALA A 783 -5.04 18.62 16.62
C ALA A 783 -5.18 19.19 18.04
N LYS A 784 -5.46 18.35 19.04
CA LYS A 784 -5.54 18.75 20.45
C LYS A 784 -4.16 19.05 21.05
N ASP A 785 -3.20 18.13 20.93
CA ASP A 785 -1.84 18.27 21.48
C ASP A 785 -1.16 19.51 20.91
N LYS A 786 -1.23 19.66 19.58
CA LYS A 786 -0.65 20.79 18.87
C LYS A 786 -1.59 21.98 18.81
N LYS A 787 -2.72 22.03 19.51
CA LYS A 787 -3.62 23.22 19.50
C LYS A 787 -3.84 23.77 18.09
N ALA A 788 -4.12 22.89 17.13
CA ALA A 788 -4.26 23.24 15.73
C ALA A 788 -5.45 24.19 15.54
N ASP A 789 -5.35 25.09 14.58
CA ASP A 789 -6.45 25.98 14.24
C ASP A 789 -7.40 25.38 13.21
N VAL A 790 -6.89 24.51 12.33
CA VAL A 790 -7.59 23.92 11.19
C VAL A 790 -7.15 22.46 11.02
N ILE A 791 -8.05 21.59 10.57
CA ILE A 791 -7.74 20.21 10.14
C ILE A 791 -7.84 20.13 8.62
N GLY A 792 -6.83 19.59 7.95
CA GLY A 792 -6.82 19.34 6.52
C GLY A 792 -6.75 17.84 6.22
N MET A 793 -7.63 17.36 5.35
CA MET A 793 -7.67 15.96 4.91
C MET A 793 -7.57 15.85 3.38
N SER A 794 -6.70 14.96 2.91
CA SER A 794 -6.48 14.69 1.48
C SER A 794 -6.89 13.27 1.09
N GLY A 795 -7.41 13.09 -0.13
CA GLY A 795 -7.76 11.77 -0.67
C GLY A 795 -7.92 11.74 -2.19
N LEU A 796 -7.30 10.76 -2.84
CA LEU A 796 -7.33 10.55 -4.29
C LEU A 796 -8.46 9.62 -4.73
N LEU A 797 -8.80 8.61 -3.93
CA LEU A 797 -9.74 7.54 -4.33
C LEU A 797 -11.19 7.92 -4.05
N VAL A 798 -12.13 7.36 -4.84
CA VAL A 798 -13.57 7.53 -4.61
C VAL A 798 -13.96 7.07 -3.20
N LYS A 799 -13.38 5.96 -2.72
CA LYS A 799 -13.60 5.46 -1.36
C LYS A 799 -13.10 6.43 -0.28
N SER A 800 -12.04 7.20 -0.56
CA SER A 800 -11.52 8.23 0.36
C SER A 800 -12.54 9.32 0.65
N THR A 801 -13.46 9.60 -0.28
CA THR A 801 -14.54 10.58 -0.06
C THR A 801 -15.56 10.12 0.99
N VAL A 802 -15.80 8.80 1.07
CA VAL A 802 -16.66 8.19 2.09
C VAL A 802 -15.97 8.22 3.46
N VAL A 803 -14.69 7.84 3.51
CA VAL A 803 -13.88 7.92 4.75
C VAL A 803 -13.81 9.36 5.28
N MET A 804 -13.69 10.36 4.40
CA MET A 804 -13.74 11.76 4.80
C MET A 804 -15.08 12.15 5.42
N LYS A 805 -16.19 11.62 4.91
CA LYS A 805 -17.52 11.86 5.49
C LYS A 805 -17.63 11.21 6.88
N GLU A 806 -17.20 9.95 7.02
CA GLU A 806 -17.17 9.24 8.31
C GLU A 806 -16.31 9.98 9.34
N ASN A 807 -15.16 10.53 8.92
CA ASN A 807 -14.31 11.34 9.78
C ASN A 807 -15.03 12.61 10.28
N LEU A 808 -15.85 13.26 9.46
CA LEU A 808 -16.64 14.43 9.88
C LEU A 808 -17.74 14.04 10.87
N GLU A 809 -18.39 12.89 10.68
CA GLU A 809 -19.40 12.36 11.61
C GLU A 809 -18.77 12.01 12.97
N GLU A 810 -17.57 11.44 12.98
CA GLU A 810 -16.81 11.16 14.21
C GLU A 810 -16.39 12.46 14.94
N LEU A 811 -16.00 13.50 14.20
CA LEU A 811 -15.71 14.81 14.77
C LEU A 811 -16.93 15.45 15.45
N ASN A 812 -18.14 15.26 14.89
CA ASN A 812 -19.39 15.67 15.53
C ASN A 812 -19.67 14.83 16.78
N ALA A 813 -19.55 13.50 16.70
CA ALA A 813 -19.79 12.59 17.82
C ALA A 813 -18.91 12.91 19.03
N LYS A 814 -17.67 13.37 18.79
CA LYS A 814 -16.73 13.83 19.83
C LYS A 814 -16.94 15.28 20.29
N GLY A 815 -17.89 16.01 19.72
CA GLY A 815 -18.28 17.36 20.14
C GLY A 815 -17.24 18.46 19.88
N VAL A 816 -16.38 18.29 18.86
CA VAL A 816 -15.26 19.21 18.56
C VAL A 816 -15.44 19.98 17.24
N ALA A 817 -16.61 19.86 16.61
CA ALA A 817 -16.88 20.43 15.30
C ALA A 817 -16.78 21.96 15.24
N GLU A 818 -17.23 22.67 16.28
CA GLU A 818 -17.12 24.14 16.37
C GLU A 818 -15.67 24.62 16.59
N GLN A 819 -14.78 23.74 17.04
CA GLN A 819 -13.39 24.08 17.38
C GLN A 819 -12.46 24.05 16.16
N TYR A 820 -12.69 23.10 15.23
CA TYR A 820 -11.78 22.82 14.12
C TYR A 820 -12.47 22.96 12.75
N PRO A 821 -12.31 24.09 12.06
CA PRO A 821 -12.60 24.17 10.64
C PRO A 821 -11.84 23.09 9.86
N VAL A 822 -12.49 22.50 8.85
CA VAL A 822 -11.94 21.40 8.05
C VAL A 822 -11.73 21.82 6.59
N LEU A 823 -10.54 21.55 6.05
CA LEU A 823 -10.22 21.67 4.63
C LEU A 823 -10.15 20.28 3.99
N LEU A 824 -10.90 20.04 2.93
CA LEU A 824 -10.92 18.78 2.18
C LEU A 824 -10.35 18.98 0.78
N GLY A 825 -9.46 18.10 0.33
CA GLY A 825 -8.87 18.14 -1.01
C GLY A 825 -8.53 16.76 -1.58
N GLY A 826 -8.25 16.72 -2.88
CA GLY A 826 -7.82 15.51 -3.61
C GLY A 826 -8.74 15.13 -4.78
N ALA A 827 -8.25 14.30 -5.70
CA ALA A 827 -8.79 14.20 -7.07
C ALA A 827 -10.21 13.61 -7.17
N ALA A 828 -10.61 12.75 -6.23
CA ALA A 828 -11.96 12.19 -6.19
C ALA A 828 -13.02 13.14 -5.64
N LEU A 829 -12.64 14.24 -4.98
CA LEU A 829 -13.58 15.20 -4.42
C LEU A 829 -14.07 16.20 -5.46
N THR A 830 -15.34 16.58 -5.36
CA THR A 830 -15.90 17.71 -6.12
C THR A 830 -16.32 18.82 -5.17
N ARG A 831 -16.22 20.06 -5.64
CA ARG A 831 -16.68 21.23 -4.87
C ARG A 831 -18.13 21.10 -4.40
N SER A 832 -19.00 20.55 -5.26
CA SER A 832 -20.41 20.37 -4.95
C SER A 832 -20.62 19.40 -3.79
N TYR A 833 -19.87 18.30 -3.76
CA TYR A 833 -19.98 17.29 -2.71
C TYR A 833 -19.56 17.84 -1.35
N VAL A 834 -18.43 18.54 -1.31
CA VAL A 834 -17.93 19.13 -0.05
C VAL A 834 -18.82 20.29 0.42
N GLU A 835 -19.10 21.26 -0.45
CA GLU A 835 -19.79 22.49 -0.05
C GLU A 835 -21.30 22.30 0.19
N ASN A 836 -21.90 21.20 -0.27
CA ASN A 836 -23.32 20.89 -0.02
C ASN A 836 -23.51 19.70 0.91
N ASP A 837 -23.04 18.51 0.51
CA ASP A 837 -23.32 17.26 1.22
C ASP A 837 -22.54 17.18 2.54
N LEU A 838 -21.23 17.43 2.50
CA LEU A 838 -20.40 17.37 3.71
C LEU A 838 -20.64 18.56 4.65
N THR A 839 -20.94 19.75 4.12
CA THR A 839 -21.42 20.89 4.92
C THR A 839 -22.73 20.60 5.65
N ALA A 840 -23.60 19.75 5.10
CA ALA A 840 -24.84 19.35 5.77
C ALA A 840 -24.61 18.30 6.87
N VAL A 841 -23.50 17.56 6.81
CA VAL A 841 -23.12 16.52 7.77
C VAL A 841 -22.33 17.11 8.92
N TYR A 842 -21.36 17.99 8.65
CA TYR A 842 -20.48 18.55 9.68
C TYR A 842 -21.12 19.74 10.41
N GLU A 843 -21.06 19.77 11.74
CA GLU A 843 -21.60 20.88 12.53
C GLU A 843 -20.70 22.14 12.50
N GLY A 844 -19.45 22.00 12.06
CA GLY A 844 -18.44 23.07 11.91
C GLY A 844 -18.32 23.64 10.49
N ASP A 845 -17.28 24.47 10.24
CA ASP A 845 -16.96 24.98 8.88
C ASP A 845 -16.15 23.93 8.11
N VAL A 846 -16.64 23.48 6.95
CA VAL A 846 -15.91 22.58 6.04
C VAL A 846 -15.82 23.20 4.65
N ARG A 847 -14.62 23.18 4.05
CA ARG A 847 -14.36 23.81 2.75
C ARG A 847 -13.55 22.95 1.81
N TYR A 848 -13.82 23.11 0.52
CA TYR A 848 -13.12 22.41 -0.54
C TYR A 848 -11.91 23.19 -1.05
N ALA A 849 -10.73 22.56 -1.01
CA ALA A 849 -9.52 23.03 -1.65
C ALA A 849 -9.24 22.18 -2.90
N ARG A 850 -9.38 22.77 -4.09
CA ARG A 850 -9.12 22.04 -5.36
C ARG A 850 -7.64 21.76 -5.59
N ASP A 851 -6.78 22.61 -5.04
CA ASP A 851 -5.33 22.61 -5.17
C ASP A 851 -4.71 23.30 -3.95
N ALA A 852 -3.40 23.20 -3.83
CA ALA A 852 -2.67 23.71 -2.67
C ALA A 852 -2.70 25.25 -2.53
N PHE A 853 -2.88 25.99 -3.63
CA PHE A 853 -3.01 27.45 -3.61
C PHE A 853 -4.40 27.89 -3.15
N GLU A 854 -5.43 27.16 -3.54
CA GLU A 854 -6.77 27.36 -2.98
C GLU A 854 -6.79 27.03 -1.49
N GLY A 855 -6.07 25.98 -1.05
CA GLY A 855 -5.85 25.69 0.37
C GLY A 855 -5.25 26.87 1.14
N LEU A 856 -4.22 27.52 0.59
CA LEU A 856 -3.60 28.72 1.16
C LEU A 856 -4.60 29.88 1.31
N ARG A 857 -5.36 30.19 0.24
CA ARG A 857 -6.39 31.25 0.28
C ARG A 857 -7.46 30.99 1.34
N LEU A 858 -7.90 29.73 1.47
CA LEU A 858 -8.90 29.35 2.46
C LEU A 858 -8.35 29.44 3.89
N MET A 859 -7.08 29.08 4.08
CA MET A 859 -6.40 29.24 5.38
C MET A 859 -6.32 30.72 5.79
N ASP A 860 -5.97 31.62 4.87
CA ASP A 860 -5.96 33.07 5.12
C ASP A 860 -7.36 33.56 5.54
N GLU A 861 -8.42 33.15 4.84
CA GLU A 861 -9.80 33.51 5.19
C GLU A 861 -10.21 33.02 6.58
N ILE A 862 -9.92 31.74 6.91
CA ILE A 862 -10.27 31.14 8.20
C ILE A 862 -9.54 31.84 9.34
N MET A 863 -8.24 32.10 9.18
CA MET A 863 -7.43 32.73 10.22
C MET A 863 -7.75 34.21 10.42
N THR A 864 -8.10 34.93 9.34
CA THR A 864 -8.56 36.32 9.43
C THR A 864 -9.84 36.39 10.27
N VAL A 865 -10.80 35.49 10.03
CA VAL A 865 -12.03 35.37 10.83
C VAL A 865 -11.72 35.02 12.30
N LYS A 866 -10.83 34.05 12.56
CA LYS A 866 -10.43 33.67 13.92
C LYS A 866 -9.77 34.80 14.71
N ARG A 867 -9.04 35.71 14.04
CA ARG A 867 -8.40 36.90 14.66
C ARG A 867 -9.34 38.08 14.84
N GLY A 868 -10.62 37.97 14.47
CA GLY A 868 -11.57 39.08 14.50
C GLY A 868 -11.42 40.07 13.34
N GLY A 869 -10.55 39.77 12.37
CA GLY A 869 -10.49 40.43 11.07
C GLY A 869 -11.54 39.80 10.15
N GLY A 870 -12.75 40.33 10.16
CA GLY A 870 -13.77 39.97 9.18
C GLY A 870 -14.33 41.26 8.60
N LEU A 871 -14.97 41.19 7.44
CA LEU A 871 -15.89 42.24 7.00
C LEU A 871 -16.79 42.59 8.19
N ASP A 872 -16.82 43.88 8.58
CA ASP A 872 -17.72 44.39 9.61
C ASP A 872 -19.10 43.77 9.34
N PRO A 873 -19.73 43.07 10.30
CA PRO A 873 -21.03 42.45 10.08
C PRO A 873 -22.10 43.45 9.58
N ASP A 874 -21.86 44.76 9.75
CA ASP A 874 -22.69 45.86 9.26
C ASP A 874 -22.17 46.53 7.96
N SER A 875 -21.12 46.01 7.33
CA SER A 875 -20.61 46.51 6.05
C SER A 875 -21.56 46.16 4.88
N PRO A 876 -21.68 47.00 3.84
CA PRO A 876 -22.56 46.73 2.70
C PRO A 876 -22.26 45.41 1.99
N GLU A 877 -21.00 44.98 1.97
CA GLU A 877 -20.54 43.73 1.35
C GLU A 877 -20.78 42.51 2.25
N ALA A 878 -20.62 42.63 3.57
CA ALA A 878 -20.96 41.58 4.53
C ALA A 878 -22.47 41.38 4.62
N ILE A 879 -23.23 42.48 4.61
CA ILE A 879 -24.70 42.47 4.54
C ILE A 879 -25.13 41.91 3.18
N ALA A 880 -24.49 42.25 2.07
CA ALA A 880 -24.82 41.67 0.76
C ALA A 880 -24.49 40.17 0.70
N ALA A 881 -23.36 39.73 1.26
CA ALA A 881 -22.97 38.32 1.32
C ALA A 881 -23.88 37.53 2.27
N LYS A 882 -24.19 38.05 3.47
CA LYS A 882 -25.20 37.50 4.39
C LYS A 882 -26.58 37.51 3.76
N LYS A 883 -26.96 38.53 2.99
CA LYS A 883 -28.26 38.61 2.31
C LYS A 883 -28.33 37.65 1.13
N LYS A 884 -27.22 37.38 0.43
CA LYS A 884 -27.13 36.41 -0.66
C LYS A 884 -27.06 34.96 -0.14
N ALA A 885 -26.36 34.74 0.97
CA ALA A 885 -26.33 33.47 1.70
C ALA A 885 -27.67 33.21 2.40
N ALA A 886 -28.30 34.23 2.98
CA ALA A 886 -29.65 34.15 3.54
C ALA A 886 -30.73 34.10 2.45
N GLU A 887 -30.53 34.66 1.25
CA GLU A 887 -31.44 34.44 0.11
C GLU A 887 -31.28 33.03 -0.45
N ARG A 888 -30.06 32.46 -0.48
CA ARG A 888 -29.83 31.06 -0.84
C ARG A 888 -30.42 30.12 0.21
N LYS A 889 -30.13 30.37 1.50
CA LYS A 889 -30.68 29.63 2.64
C LYS A 889 -32.18 29.81 2.74
N ALA A 890 -32.75 31.00 2.59
CA ALA A 890 -34.19 31.23 2.59
C ALA A 890 -34.86 30.73 1.32
N ARG A 891 -34.21 30.72 0.15
CA ARG A 891 -34.75 30.04 -1.05
C ARG A 891 -34.76 28.53 -0.85
N HIS A 892 -33.75 27.98 -0.16
CA HIS A 892 -33.66 26.57 0.16
C HIS A 892 -34.61 26.17 1.30
N GLU A 893 -34.64 26.89 2.42
CA GLU A 893 -35.60 26.75 3.51
C GLU A 893 -37.02 27.04 3.04
N ARG A 894 -37.27 28.01 2.15
CA ARG A 894 -38.60 28.19 1.54
C ARG A 894 -38.91 27.06 0.58
N SER A 895 -37.93 26.47 -0.11
CA SER A 895 -38.15 25.25 -0.89
C SER A 895 -38.37 24.02 0.00
N GLN A 896 -37.69 23.92 1.14
CA GLN A 896 -37.79 22.84 2.12
C GLN A 896 -39.03 23.00 3.01
N ARG A 897 -39.49 24.22 3.27
CA ARG A 897 -40.69 24.56 4.05
C ARG A 897 -41.91 24.58 3.15
N ILE A 898 -41.81 24.95 1.87
CA ILE A 898 -42.84 24.61 0.88
C ILE A 898 -42.86 23.10 0.64
N ALA A 899 -41.71 22.41 0.63
CA ALA A 899 -41.68 20.95 0.56
C ALA A 899 -42.18 20.30 1.86
N ALA A 900 -41.95 20.87 3.04
CA ALA A 900 -42.36 20.34 4.34
C ALA A 900 -43.79 20.74 4.72
N GLU A 901 -44.28 21.94 4.34
CA GLU A 901 -45.69 22.31 4.39
C GLU A 901 -46.48 21.55 3.32
N ARG A 902 -45.89 21.21 2.16
CA ARG A 902 -46.45 20.18 1.26
C ARG A 902 -46.46 18.82 1.94
N LYS A 903 -45.36 18.38 2.57
CA LYS A 903 -45.23 17.09 3.28
C LYS A 903 -46.09 16.97 4.55
N ALA A 904 -46.46 18.10 5.18
CA ALA A 904 -47.26 18.17 6.41
C ALA A 904 -48.73 18.54 6.15
N ALA A 905 -49.04 19.17 5.01
CA ALA A 905 -50.41 19.31 4.50
C ALA A 905 -50.82 18.15 3.58
N GLU A 906 -49.85 17.35 3.12
CA GLU A 906 -50.08 16.01 2.56
C GLU A 906 -50.50 15.10 3.71
N ALA A 907 -51.74 14.60 3.62
CA ALA A 907 -52.17 13.47 4.42
C ALA A 907 -51.08 12.38 4.37
N PRO A 908 -50.83 11.65 5.48
CA PRO A 908 -49.74 10.66 5.55
C PRO A 908 -49.78 9.83 4.27
N VAL A 909 -48.75 10.00 3.44
CA VAL A 909 -48.74 9.34 2.16
C VAL A 909 -48.55 7.87 2.49
N VAL A 910 -49.64 7.12 2.40
CA VAL A 910 -49.61 5.67 2.53
C VAL A 910 -48.76 5.21 1.37
N VAL A 911 -47.50 4.89 1.64
CA VAL A 911 -46.60 4.32 0.65
C VAL A 911 -47.26 3.03 0.19
N PRO A 912 -47.71 2.96 -1.08
CA PRO A 912 -48.38 1.77 -1.55
C PRO A 912 -47.36 0.62 -1.62
N GLU A 913 -47.82 -0.62 -1.40
CA GLU A 913 -46.98 -1.81 -1.54
C GLU A 913 -46.41 -1.99 -2.96
N ARG A 914 -46.94 -1.26 -3.95
CA ARG A 914 -46.50 -1.28 -5.35
C ARG A 914 -46.75 0.08 -6.01
N SER A 915 -45.86 0.50 -6.91
CA SER A 915 -45.99 1.71 -7.73
C SER A 915 -47.23 1.69 -8.63
N ASP A 916 -47.68 2.88 -9.05
CA ASP A 916 -48.79 3.07 -10.00
C ASP A 916 -48.43 2.77 -11.47
N VAL A 917 -47.54 1.79 -11.69
CA VAL A 917 -47.08 1.37 -13.02
C VAL A 917 -47.97 0.27 -13.59
N ALA A 918 -48.06 0.20 -14.92
CA ALA A 918 -48.89 -0.78 -15.61
C ALA A 918 -48.49 -2.23 -15.28
N ALA A 919 -49.27 -2.92 -14.44
CA ALA A 919 -48.97 -4.30 -14.06
C ALA A 919 -49.39 -5.35 -15.12
N ASP A 920 -50.23 -4.99 -16.09
CA ASP A 920 -50.76 -5.89 -17.13
C ASP A 920 -50.16 -5.58 -18.50
N LEU A 921 -48.89 -5.93 -18.65
CA LEU A 921 -48.18 -5.78 -19.92
C LEU A 921 -47.90 -7.15 -20.54
N PRO A 922 -47.86 -7.26 -21.87
CA PRO A 922 -47.35 -8.47 -22.52
C PRO A 922 -45.88 -8.66 -22.14
N VAL A 923 -45.47 -9.91 -21.90
CA VAL A 923 -44.08 -10.27 -21.61
C VAL A 923 -43.37 -10.62 -22.91
N PRO A 924 -42.19 -10.04 -23.19
CA PRO A 924 -41.44 -10.39 -24.39
C PRO A 924 -40.87 -11.81 -24.29
N SER A 925 -40.68 -12.45 -25.44
CA SER A 925 -40.05 -13.76 -25.54
C SER A 925 -38.57 -13.61 -25.90
N PRO A 926 -37.63 -14.13 -25.10
CA PRO A 926 -36.22 -14.08 -25.44
C PRO A 926 -35.86 -15.19 -26.44
N PRO A 927 -34.85 -14.98 -27.30
CA PRO A 927 -34.42 -15.99 -28.27
C PRO A 927 -33.73 -17.21 -27.62
N PHE A 928 -33.31 -17.09 -26.35
CA PHE A 928 -32.72 -18.15 -25.54
C PHE A 928 -32.78 -17.77 -24.05
N TRP A 929 -32.56 -18.75 -23.17
CA TRP A 929 -32.32 -18.52 -21.74
C TRP A 929 -30.85 -18.80 -21.40
N GLY A 930 -30.31 -18.09 -20.41
CA GLY A 930 -28.89 -18.17 -20.04
C GLY A 930 -28.05 -17.15 -20.80
N THR A 931 -26.77 -17.46 -21.02
CA THR A 931 -25.77 -16.47 -21.45
C THR A 931 -25.15 -16.79 -22.81
N ARG A 932 -24.73 -15.74 -23.53
CA ARG A 932 -23.97 -15.80 -24.78
C ARG A 932 -22.81 -14.82 -24.75
N VAL A 933 -21.78 -15.14 -25.53
CA VAL A 933 -20.57 -14.33 -25.69
C VAL A 933 -20.43 -13.94 -27.15
N ILE A 934 -20.21 -12.65 -27.41
CA ILE A 934 -19.92 -12.09 -28.72
C ILE A 934 -18.54 -11.43 -28.67
N LYS A 935 -17.70 -11.70 -29.66
CA LYS A 935 -16.34 -11.18 -29.79
C LYS A 935 -16.11 -10.72 -31.23
N GLY A 936 -15.19 -9.79 -31.44
CA GLY A 936 -14.78 -9.34 -32.77
C GLY A 936 -15.81 -8.44 -33.44
N LEU A 937 -16.46 -7.57 -32.67
CA LEU A 937 -17.43 -6.61 -33.19
C LEU A 937 -16.73 -5.52 -34.00
N PRO A 938 -17.17 -5.25 -35.25
CA PRO A 938 -16.60 -4.17 -36.05
C PRO A 938 -16.86 -2.80 -35.40
N LEU A 939 -15.82 -1.96 -35.28
CA LEU A 939 -15.91 -0.61 -34.70
C LEU A 939 -17.09 0.22 -35.25
N GLN A 940 -17.33 0.12 -36.56
CA GLN A 940 -18.38 0.88 -37.25
C GLN A 940 -19.80 0.59 -36.74
N GLU A 941 -20.03 -0.57 -36.11
CA GLU A 941 -21.35 -0.93 -35.59
C GLU A 941 -21.74 -0.13 -34.35
N TYR A 942 -20.77 0.22 -33.50
CA TYR A 942 -21.02 0.93 -32.25
C TYR A 942 -20.52 2.38 -32.28
N SER A 943 -19.43 2.71 -32.99
CA SER A 943 -18.81 4.05 -32.97
C SER A 943 -19.77 5.20 -33.34
N GLY A 944 -20.86 4.93 -34.06
CA GLY A 944 -21.90 5.92 -34.37
C GLY A 944 -22.75 6.34 -33.17
N LEU A 945 -22.65 5.63 -32.03
CA LEU A 945 -23.29 5.94 -30.75
C LEU A 945 -22.33 6.60 -29.75
N LEU A 946 -21.14 7.01 -30.17
CA LEU A 946 -20.17 7.71 -29.32
C LEU A 946 -20.71 9.10 -28.94
N ASP A 947 -20.71 9.43 -27.64
CA ASP A 947 -21.07 10.77 -27.17
C ASP A 947 -19.87 11.71 -27.33
N GLU A 948 -19.83 12.43 -28.46
CA GLU A 948 -18.78 13.40 -28.77
C GLU A 948 -18.70 14.53 -27.74
N ARG A 949 -19.81 14.88 -27.08
CA ARG A 949 -19.80 15.93 -26.07
C ARG A 949 -19.14 15.43 -24.79
N ALA A 950 -19.46 14.22 -24.34
CA ALA A 950 -18.79 13.59 -23.20
C ALA A 950 -17.29 13.38 -23.47
N LEU A 951 -16.94 12.95 -24.68
CA LEU A 951 -15.54 12.78 -25.09
C LEU A 951 -14.78 14.11 -25.12
N PHE A 952 -15.24 15.09 -25.91
CA PHE A 952 -14.48 16.32 -26.14
C PHE A 952 -14.47 17.26 -24.94
N LEU A 953 -15.62 17.51 -24.31
CA LEU A 953 -15.71 18.43 -23.18
C LEU A 953 -15.28 17.79 -21.86
N GLY A 954 -15.64 16.52 -21.66
CA GLY A 954 -15.42 15.77 -20.42
C GLY A 954 -14.02 15.16 -20.35
N GLN A 955 -13.71 14.27 -21.29
CA GLN A 955 -12.47 13.49 -21.28
C GLN A 955 -11.27 14.28 -21.83
N TRP A 956 -11.43 14.97 -22.96
CA TRP A 956 -10.34 15.68 -23.63
C TRP A 956 -10.20 17.15 -23.20
N GLY A 957 -11.14 17.65 -22.40
CA GLY A 957 -11.09 18.99 -21.81
C GLY A 957 -11.21 20.15 -22.82
N LEU A 958 -11.72 19.92 -24.03
CA LEU A 958 -11.96 20.95 -25.03
C LEU A 958 -13.03 21.92 -24.52
N ARG A 959 -12.62 23.15 -24.17
CA ARG A 959 -13.51 24.20 -23.66
C ARG A 959 -13.34 25.46 -24.50
N GLY A 960 -14.46 25.99 -24.99
CA GLY A 960 -14.48 27.30 -25.64
C GLY A 960 -14.12 28.42 -24.65
N GLN A 961 -13.41 29.45 -25.12
CA GLN A 961 -13.10 30.62 -24.30
C GLN A 961 -14.37 31.43 -24.01
N ARG A 962 -14.61 31.76 -22.73
CA ARG A 962 -15.83 32.48 -22.29
C ARG A 962 -15.76 34.00 -22.43
N ALA A 963 -14.59 34.58 -22.70
CA ALA A 963 -14.42 36.02 -22.90
C ALA A 963 -13.16 36.31 -23.73
N GLY A 964 -13.33 36.62 -25.02
CA GLY A 964 -12.26 36.96 -25.97
C GLY A 964 -12.57 36.51 -27.40
N ASP A 965 -11.83 37.01 -28.40
CA ASP A 965 -11.87 36.61 -29.83
C ASP A 965 -11.29 35.18 -30.08
N GLY A 966 -11.42 34.27 -29.10
CA GLY A 966 -10.96 32.89 -29.21
C GLY A 966 -11.98 31.97 -29.88
N PRO A 967 -11.57 30.78 -30.35
CA PRO A 967 -12.45 29.85 -31.03
C PRO A 967 -13.56 29.33 -30.10
N SER A 968 -14.78 29.24 -30.65
CA SER A 968 -15.95 28.67 -29.98
C SER A 968 -15.77 27.17 -29.72
N TYR A 969 -16.57 26.61 -28.81
CA TYR A 969 -16.57 25.16 -28.56
C TYR A 969 -16.91 24.38 -29.83
N GLU A 970 -17.90 24.83 -30.60
CA GLU A 970 -18.25 24.21 -31.88
C GLU A 970 -17.12 24.28 -32.91
N GLU A 971 -16.37 25.38 -32.97
CA GLU A 971 -15.20 25.50 -33.86
C GLU A 971 -14.08 24.54 -33.43
N LEU A 972 -13.75 24.46 -32.14
CA LEU A 972 -12.71 23.56 -31.62
C LEU A 972 -13.05 22.08 -31.85
N VAL A 973 -14.32 21.71 -31.74
CA VAL A 973 -14.77 20.33 -32.03
C VAL A 973 -14.55 19.98 -33.51
N GLU A 974 -14.85 20.90 -34.44
CA GLU A 974 -14.70 20.65 -35.87
C GLU A 974 -13.24 20.75 -36.36
N THR A 975 -12.43 21.68 -35.83
CA THR A 975 -11.06 21.91 -36.28
C THR A 975 -10.04 21.01 -35.60
N GLU A 976 -10.27 20.61 -34.34
CA GLU A 976 -9.31 19.85 -33.55
C GLU A 976 -9.87 18.50 -33.06
N GLY A 977 -11.08 18.48 -32.52
CA GLY A 977 -11.68 17.29 -31.92
C GLY A 977 -11.93 16.14 -32.92
N ARG A 978 -12.78 16.37 -33.92
CA ARG A 978 -13.17 15.35 -34.91
C ARG A 978 -12.02 14.84 -35.79
N PRO A 979 -11.09 15.70 -36.29
CA PRO A 979 -9.94 15.22 -37.03
C PRO A 979 -9.03 14.31 -36.20
N ARG A 980 -8.81 14.63 -34.92
CA ARG A 980 -8.01 13.78 -34.02
C ARG A 980 -8.70 12.50 -33.63
N LEU A 981 -10.00 12.54 -33.35
CA LEU A 981 -10.77 11.32 -33.10
C LEU A 981 -10.67 10.35 -34.28
N ARG A 982 -10.80 10.84 -35.53
CA ARG A 982 -10.59 10.00 -36.72
C ARG A 982 -9.19 9.41 -36.77
N ALA A 983 -8.15 10.23 -36.57
CA ALA A 983 -6.77 9.77 -36.60
C ALA A 983 -6.51 8.66 -35.58
N TRP A 984 -7.05 8.80 -34.36
CA TRP A 984 -6.93 7.78 -33.33
C TRP A 984 -7.69 6.50 -33.66
N LEU A 985 -8.94 6.60 -34.09
CA LEU A 985 -9.73 5.42 -34.47
C LEU A 985 -9.08 4.66 -35.62
N ASP A 986 -8.55 5.36 -36.63
CA ASP A 986 -7.83 4.74 -37.75
C ASP A 986 -6.55 4.03 -37.28
N ARG A 987 -5.79 4.66 -36.38
CA ARG A 987 -4.57 4.09 -35.81
C ARG A 987 -4.87 2.85 -34.95
N LEU A 988 -5.77 2.98 -33.98
CA LEU A 988 -6.15 1.89 -33.08
C LEU A 988 -6.78 0.71 -33.83
N ALA A 989 -7.50 0.97 -34.93
CA ALA A 989 -8.00 -0.09 -35.81
C ALA A 989 -6.89 -0.76 -36.62
N THR A 990 -5.95 0.01 -37.17
CA THR A 990 -4.81 -0.51 -37.97
C THR A 990 -3.87 -1.35 -37.12
N GLU A 991 -3.65 -0.94 -35.86
CA GLU A 991 -2.81 -1.65 -34.89
C GLU A 991 -3.55 -2.81 -34.19
N ASN A 992 -4.78 -3.12 -34.62
CA ASN A 992 -5.65 -4.19 -34.10
C ASN A 992 -6.06 -4.05 -32.62
N VAL A 993 -5.82 -2.91 -31.99
CA VAL A 993 -6.14 -2.63 -30.58
C VAL A 993 -7.65 -2.80 -30.30
N LEU A 994 -8.49 -2.36 -31.24
CA LEU A 994 -9.95 -2.38 -31.09
C LEU A 994 -10.60 -3.74 -31.44
N GLN A 995 -9.84 -4.76 -31.84
CA GLN A 995 -10.39 -6.08 -32.21
C GLN A 995 -10.87 -6.91 -31.00
N HIS A 996 -10.56 -6.44 -29.79
CA HIS A 996 -10.83 -7.13 -28.54
C HIS A 996 -12.17 -6.75 -27.90
N ALA A 997 -12.94 -5.87 -28.55
CA ALA A 997 -14.30 -5.55 -28.15
C ALA A 997 -15.15 -6.83 -28.03
N ALA A 998 -15.70 -7.05 -26.84
CA ALA A 998 -16.44 -8.25 -26.49
C ALA A 998 -17.63 -7.93 -25.58
N VAL A 999 -18.66 -8.77 -25.68
CA VAL A 999 -19.87 -8.66 -24.88
C VAL A 999 -20.25 -10.04 -24.36
N VAL A 1000 -20.56 -10.11 -23.06
CA VAL A 1000 -21.30 -11.22 -22.48
C VAL A 1000 -22.66 -10.71 -22.03
N TYR A 1001 -23.72 -11.40 -22.45
CA TYR A 1001 -25.09 -11.01 -22.11
C TYR A 1001 -25.97 -12.24 -21.95
N GLY A 1002 -27.10 -12.09 -21.29
CA GLY A 1002 -28.02 -13.20 -21.10
C GLY A 1002 -29.42 -12.74 -20.74
N TYR A 1003 -30.38 -13.65 -20.93
CA TYR A 1003 -31.77 -13.47 -20.57
C TYR A 1003 -32.12 -14.42 -19.45
N PHE A 1004 -32.75 -13.90 -18.39
CA PHE A 1004 -33.06 -14.69 -17.21
C PHE A 1004 -34.51 -14.49 -16.77
N PRO A 1005 -35.20 -15.57 -16.35
CA PRO A 1005 -36.56 -15.46 -15.88
C PRO A 1005 -36.58 -14.75 -14.53
N ALA A 1006 -37.46 -13.77 -14.34
CA ALA A 1006 -37.51 -12.99 -13.12
C ALA A 1006 -38.95 -12.76 -12.63
N VAL A 1007 -39.10 -12.65 -11.31
CA VAL A 1007 -40.34 -12.25 -10.65
C VAL A 1007 -40.04 -11.28 -9.52
N SER A 1008 -41.00 -10.44 -9.16
CA SER A 1008 -40.90 -9.57 -7.98
C SER A 1008 -41.71 -10.06 -6.79
N GLU A 1009 -41.17 -9.80 -5.60
CA GLU A 1009 -41.82 -9.98 -4.29
C GLU A 1009 -41.53 -8.74 -3.44
N GLY A 1010 -42.52 -7.86 -3.28
CA GLY A 1010 -42.31 -6.56 -2.63
C GLY A 1010 -41.29 -5.70 -3.39
N ASP A 1011 -40.24 -5.28 -2.68
CA ASP A 1011 -39.16 -4.43 -3.21
C ASP A 1011 -37.98 -5.25 -3.79
N GLU A 1012 -38.17 -6.57 -3.95
CA GLU A 1012 -37.14 -7.49 -4.42
C GLU A 1012 -37.41 -7.99 -5.84
N VAL A 1013 -36.34 -8.16 -6.61
CA VAL A 1013 -36.33 -8.91 -7.87
C VAL A 1013 -35.61 -10.23 -7.67
N ILE A 1014 -36.31 -11.32 -7.98
CA ILE A 1014 -35.81 -12.68 -7.84
C ILE A 1014 -35.57 -13.25 -9.24
N VAL A 1015 -34.32 -13.54 -9.55
CA VAL A 1015 -33.91 -14.25 -10.76
C VAL A 1015 -34.07 -15.74 -10.53
N LEU A 1016 -34.74 -16.43 -11.44
CA LEU A 1016 -35.13 -17.84 -11.35
C LEU A 1016 -34.21 -18.72 -12.19
N THR A 1017 -34.14 -20.02 -11.86
CA THR A 1017 -33.35 -20.99 -12.64
C THR A 1017 -34.00 -21.38 -13.97
N GLU A 1018 -35.33 -21.31 -14.05
CA GLU A 1018 -36.13 -21.70 -15.22
C GLU A 1018 -37.39 -20.82 -15.33
N PRO A 1019 -38.04 -20.72 -16.51
CA PRO A 1019 -39.14 -19.80 -16.75
C PRO A 1019 -40.48 -20.25 -16.15
N GLU A 1020 -40.46 -20.72 -14.90
CA GLU A 1020 -41.61 -21.16 -14.14
C GLU A 1020 -41.76 -20.31 -12.88
N PRO A 1021 -42.98 -19.85 -12.50
CA PRO A 1021 -43.17 -18.95 -11.35
C PRO A 1021 -42.64 -19.47 -10.01
N ASP A 1022 -42.56 -20.78 -9.84
CA ASP A 1022 -42.16 -21.48 -8.61
C ASP A 1022 -40.76 -22.13 -8.71
N ALA A 1023 -40.01 -21.81 -9.76
CA ALA A 1023 -38.64 -22.26 -9.93
C ALA A 1023 -37.74 -21.84 -8.75
N PRO A 1024 -36.67 -22.60 -8.44
CA PRO A 1024 -35.65 -22.18 -7.50
C PRO A 1024 -35.10 -20.79 -7.83
N GLN A 1025 -34.87 -19.98 -6.79
CA GLN A 1025 -34.16 -18.72 -6.94
C GLN A 1025 -32.68 -18.98 -7.26
N ARG A 1026 -32.14 -18.20 -8.18
CA ARG A 1026 -30.71 -18.14 -8.48
C ARG A 1026 -30.05 -16.96 -7.78
N TYR A 1027 -30.60 -15.76 -7.94
CA TYR A 1027 -30.15 -14.54 -7.27
C TYR A 1027 -31.33 -13.68 -6.84
N ARG A 1028 -31.12 -12.90 -5.78
CA ARG A 1028 -32.07 -11.91 -5.25
C ARG A 1028 -31.38 -10.55 -5.20
N PHE A 1029 -32.08 -9.54 -5.73
CA PHE A 1029 -31.70 -8.13 -5.74
C PHE A 1029 -32.75 -7.34 -4.98
N THR A 1030 -32.33 -6.47 -4.07
CA THR A 1030 -33.24 -5.64 -3.26
C THR A 1030 -33.09 -4.20 -3.68
N PHE A 1031 -34.19 -3.54 -4.07
CA PHE A 1031 -34.14 -2.18 -4.61
C PHE A 1031 -34.90 -1.20 -3.74
N PRO A 1032 -34.38 0.02 -3.52
CA PRO A 1032 -35.05 1.02 -2.72
C PRO A 1032 -36.27 1.62 -3.44
N ARG A 1033 -37.32 1.91 -2.67
CA ARG A 1033 -38.57 2.52 -3.15
C ARG A 1033 -38.57 4.04 -2.96
N GLN A 1034 -38.98 4.77 -3.99
CA GLN A 1034 -39.17 6.23 -3.90
C GLN A 1034 -40.14 6.60 -2.78
N GLN A 1035 -39.76 7.57 -1.96
CA GLN A 1035 -40.58 8.03 -0.83
C GLN A 1035 -41.57 9.17 -1.19
N ARG A 1036 -41.61 9.57 -2.46
CA ARG A 1036 -42.45 10.65 -3.00
C ARG A 1036 -42.73 10.42 -4.49
N ASP A 1037 -43.59 11.24 -5.08
CA ASP A 1037 -44.03 11.16 -6.47
C ASP A 1037 -44.81 9.86 -6.80
N ARG A 1038 -44.27 8.99 -7.66
CA ARG A 1038 -44.93 7.76 -8.15
C ARG A 1038 -44.58 6.49 -7.34
N PHE A 1039 -43.78 6.63 -6.27
CA PHE A 1039 -43.32 5.53 -5.41
C PHE A 1039 -42.55 4.42 -6.14
N LEU A 1040 -41.83 4.78 -7.22
CA LEU A 1040 -41.12 3.87 -8.11
C LEU A 1040 -40.11 3.00 -7.35
N CYS A 1041 -40.13 1.70 -7.65
CA CYS A 1041 -39.13 0.72 -7.26
C CYS A 1041 -38.82 -0.16 -8.49
N ILE A 1042 -37.55 -0.56 -8.66
CA ILE A 1042 -37.13 -1.42 -9.78
C ILE A 1042 -37.95 -2.72 -9.82
N ALA A 1043 -38.26 -3.29 -8.66
CA ALA A 1043 -39.06 -4.51 -8.53
C ALA A 1043 -40.48 -4.38 -9.10
N ASP A 1044 -41.05 -3.18 -9.11
CA ASP A 1044 -42.42 -2.97 -9.59
C ASP A 1044 -42.54 -3.04 -11.11
N PHE A 1045 -41.44 -2.77 -11.82
CA PHE A 1045 -41.34 -2.92 -13.27
C PHE A 1045 -41.23 -4.39 -13.71
N ILE A 1046 -41.01 -5.30 -12.76
CA ILE A 1046 -40.99 -6.74 -12.95
C ILE A 1046 -42.34 -7.34 -12.53
N ARG A 1047 -42.80 -8.33 -13.27
CA ARG A 1047 -44.02 -9.08 -12.94
C ARG A 1047 -43.95 -9.71 -11.54
N SER A 1048 -44.98 -9.51 -10.71
CA SER A 1048 -45.00 -10.14 -9.38
C SER A 1048 -45.20 -11.64 -9.45
N ARG A 1049 -44.66 -12.37 -8.46
CA ARG A 1049 -44.81 -13.84 -8.40
C ARG A 1049 -46.27 -14.30 -8.37
N GLU A 1050 -47.15 -13.59 -7.66
CA GLU A 1050 -48.59 -13.90 -7.64
C GLU A 1050 -49.20 -13.86 -9.05
N ARG A 1051 -48.89 -12.81 -9.82
CA ARG A 1051 -49.37 -12.68 -11.19
C ARG A 1051 -48.72 -13.70 -12.12
N ALA A 1052 -47.43 -14.00 -11.90
CA ALA A 1052 -46.74 -15.02 -12.65
C ALA A 1052 -47.42 -16.40 -12.46
N ARG A 1053 -47.80 -16.75 -11.22
CA ARG A 1053 -48.59 -17.97 -10.93
C ARG A 1053 -49.97 -17.96 -11.59
N ALA A 1054 -50.67 -16.82 -11.56
CA ALA A 1054 -52.00 -16.69 -12.16
C ALA A 1054 -52.00 -16.79 -13.69
N THR A 1055 -50.96 -16.27 -14.33
CA THR A 1055 -50.83 -16.23 -15.81
C THR A 1055 -49.99 -17.35 -16.39
N GLY A 1056 -49.23 -18.07 -15.55
CA GLY A 1056 -48.25 -19.07 -15.98
C GLY A 1056 -47.04 -18.48 -16.72
N GLN A 1057 -46.78 -17.18 -16.56
CA GLN A 1057 -45.72 -16.44 -17.29
C GLN A 1057 -44.87 -15.64 -16.31
N VAL A 1058 -43.55 -15.78 -16.40
CA VAL A 1058 -42.55 -14.99 -15.65
C VAL A 1058 -41.99 -13.86 -16.52
N ASP A 1059 -41.38 -12.84 -15.94
CA ASP A 1059 -40.75 -11.74 -16.69
C ASP A 1059 -39.38 -12.13 -17.25
N VAL A 1060 -38.86 -11.31 -18.16
CA VAL A 1060 -37.51 -11.46 -18.72
C VAL A 1060 -36.62 -10.32 -18.24
N LEU A 1061 -35.53 -10.65 -17.54
CA LEU A 1061 -34.51 -9.70 -17.10
C LEU A 1061 -33.20 -9.94 -17.86
N PRO A 1062 -32.89 -9.12 -18.87
CA PRO A 1062 -31.59 -9.14 -19.53
C PRO A 1062 -30.49 -8.54 -18.65
N PHE A 1063 -29.33 -9.19 -18.65
CA PHE A 1063 -28.08 -8.68 -18.09
C PHE A 1063 -27.02 -8.59 -19.19
N GLN A 1064 -26.17 -7.58 -19.14
CA GLN A 1064 -25.05 -7.39 -20.05
C GLN A 1064 -23.80 -6.92 -19.32
N LEU A 1065 -22.66 -7.30 -19.86
CA LEU A 1065 -21.35 -6.79 -19.51
C LEU A 1065 -20.53 -6.69 -20.79
N VAL A 1066 -20.00 -5.49 -21.06
CA VAL A 1066 -19.21 -5.20 -22.26
C VAL A 1066 -17.80 -4.79 -21.88
N THR A 1067 -16.85 -5.03 -22.77
CA THR A 1067 -15.46 -4.61 -22.60
C THR A 1067 -14.84 -4.26 -23.94
N MET A 1068 -13.93 -3.28 -23.93
CA MET A 1068 -13.04 -3.01 -25.06
C MET A 1068 -11.82 -3.95 -25.08
N GLY A 1069 -11.64 -4.74 -24.01
CA GLY A 1069 -10.55 -5.70 -23.84
C GLY A 1069 -9.26 -5.08 -23.33
N GLN A 1070 -8.37 -5.91 -22.79
CA GLN A 1070 -7.10 -5.49 -22.22
C GLN A 1070 -6.21 -4.69 -23.19
N PRO A 1071 -6.16 -4.96 -24.51
CA PRO A 1071 -5.21 -4.28 -25.39
C PRO A 1071 -5.38 -2.77 -25.55
N ILE A 1072 -6.58 -2.19 -25.35
CA ILE A 1072 -6.71 -0.72 -25.34
C ILE A 1072 -6.18 -0.12 -24.03
N ALA A 1073 -6.32 -0.85 -22.91
CA ALA A 1073 -5.69 -0.49 -21.65
C ALA A 1073 -4.17 -0.60 -21.79
N ASP A 1074 -3.67 -1.69 -22.37
CA ASP A 1074 -2.23 -1.89 -22.62
C ASP A 1074 -1.68 -0.83 -23.57
N PHE A 1075 -2.43 -0.45 -24.60
CA PHE A 1075 -2.02 0.60 -25.53
C PHE A 1075 -2.01 1.97 -24.87
N ALA A 1076 -3.02 2.30 -24.05
CA ALA A 1076 -3.04 3.52 -23.26
C ALA A 1076 -1.86 3.51 -22.26
N ASN A 1077 -1.63 2.41 -21.57
CA ASN A 1077 -0.51 2.22 -20.65
C ASN A 1077 0.83 2.30 -21.38
N ALA A 1078 0.94 1.82 -22.61
CA ALA A 1078 2.13 1.98 -23.44
C ALA A 1078 2.35 3.45 -23.83
N LEU A 1079 1.28 4.22 -24.11
CA LEU A 1079 1.40 5.66 -24.33
C LEU A 1079 1.77 6.41 -23.05
N PHE A 1080 1.26 5.97 -21.90
CA PHE A 1080 1.59 6.52 -20.59
C PHE A 1080 3.04 6.24 -20.23
N ALA A 1081 3.48 4.99 -20.36
CA ALA A 1081 4.86 4.55 -20.16
C ALA A 1081 5.83 5.24 -21.13
N ALA A 1082 5.39 5.51 -22.37
CA ALA A 1082 6.16 6.28 -23.35
C ALA A 1082 6.12 7.81 -23.14
N ASP A 1083 5.70 8.29 -21.96
CA ASP A 1083 5.58 9.72 -21.60
C ASP A 1083 4.67 10.54 -22.55
N ASN A 1084 3.81 9.88 -23.32
CA ASN A 1084 2.93 10.53 -24.26
C ASN A 1084 1.57 10.83 -23.61
N TYR A 1085 1.61 11.61 -22.52
CA TYR A 1085 0.47 11.85 -21.62
C TYR A 1085 -0.77 12.41 -22.33
N ARG A 1086 -0.58 13.28 -23.33
CA ARG A 1086 -1.70 13.82 -24.10
C ARG A 1086 -2.40 12.71 -24.91
N ASP A 1087 -1.61 11.89 -25.59
CA ASP A 1087 -2.13 10.80 -26.41
C ASP A 1087 -2.71 9.69 -25.52
N TYR A 1088 -2.13 9.43 -24.35
CA TYR A 1088 -2.68 8.56 -23.31
C TYR A 1088 -4.08 9.01 -22.90
N LEU A 1089 -4.23 10.28 -22.47
CA LEU A 1089 -5.53 10.82 -22.05
C LEU A 1089 -6.56 10.74 -23.18
N GLU A 1090 -6.11 10.95 -24.42
CA GLU A 1090 -6.98 10.87 -25.59
C GLU A 1090 -7.44 9.44 -25.87
N VAL A 1091 -6.53 8.46 -25.85
CA VAL A 1091 -6.86 7.04 -26.07
C VAL A 1091 -7.65 6.46 -24.91
N HIS A 1092 -7.29 6.78 -23.67
CA HIS A 1092 -8.06 6.37 -22.49
C HIS A 1092 -9.49 6.92 -22.56
N GLY A 1093 -9.64 8.21 -22.88
CA GLY A 1093 -10.95 8.83 -23.09
C GLY A 1093 -11.76 8.18 -24.22
N ILE A 1094 -11.10 7.82 -25.33
CA ILE A 1094 -11.72 7.04 -26.42
C ILE A 1094 -12.16 5.67 -25.91
N GLY A 1095 -11.32 4.96 -25.15
CA GLY A 1095 -11.62 3.64 -24.60
C GLY A 1095 -12.89 3.65 -23.76
N VAL A 1096 -12.99 4.57 -22.79
CA VAL A 1096 -14.17 4.73 -21.93
C VAL A 1096 -15.43 5.03 -22.76
N GLN A 1097 -15.34 5.95 -23.72
CA GLN A 1097 -16.51 6.33 -24.53
C GLN A 1097 -16.92 5.25 -25.54
N LEU A 1098 -15.97 4.47 -26.06
CA LEU A 1098 -16.26 3.30 -26.88
C LEU A 1098 -16.89 2.17 -26.06
N THR A 1099 -16.50 1.97 -24.80
CA THR A 1099 -17.16 1.04 -23.87
C THR A 1099 -18.63 1.40 -23.67
N GLU A 1100 -18.94 2.67 -23.39
CA GLU A 1100 -20.32 3.14 -23.22
C GLU A 1100 -21.15 3.04 -24.51
N SER A 1101 -20.53 3.39 -25.63
CA SER A 1101 -21.09 3.24 -26.97
C SER A 1101 -21.41 1.79 -27.31
N LEU A 1102 -20.53 0.85 -26.96
CA LEU A 1102 -20.74 -0.59 -27.11
C LEU A 1102 -21.87 -1.08 -26.20
N ALA A 1103 -21.94 -0.61 -24.96
CA ALA A 1103 -23.01 -0.95 -24.03
C ALA A 1103 -24.38 -0.46 -24.51
N GLU A 1104 -24.46 0.71 -25.15
CA GLU A 1104 -25.70 1.22 -25.74
C GLU A 1104 -26.08 0.51 -27.04
N TYR A 1105 -25.08 0.21 -27.89
CA TYR A 1105 -25.27 -0.65 -29.05
C TYR A 1105 -25.85 -2.01 -28.64
N TRP A 1106 -25.30 -2.62 -27.60
CA TRP A 1106 -25.76 -3.91 -27.13
C TRP A 1106 -27.13 -3.86 -26.47
N HIS A 1107 -27.42 -2.79 -25.74
CA HIS A 1107 -28.75 -2.53 -25.21
C HIS A 1107 -29.80 -2.46 -26.34
N ARG A 1108 -29.48 -1.81 -27.45
CA ARG A 1108 -30.32 -1.84 -28.66
C ARG A 1108 -30.47 -3.25 -29.22
N ARG A 1109 -29.38 -4.03 -29.32
CA ARG A 1109 -29.43 -5.44 -29.79
C ARG A 1109 -30.33 -6.32 -28.92
N ILE A 1110 -30.31 -6.11 -27.60
CA ILE A 1110 -31.20 -6.78 -26.65
C ILE A 1110 -32.67 -6.49 -27.01
N ARG A 1111 -33.03 -5.25 -27.31
CA ARG A 1111 -34.38 -4.87 -27.76
C ARG A 1111 -34.70 -5.44 -29.15
N GLU A 1112 -33.72 -5.52 -30.04
CA GLU A 1112 -33.88 -6.13 -31.37
C GLU A 1112 -34.21 -7.64 -31.27
N GLU A 1113 -33.54 -8.35 -30.35
CA GLU A 1113 -33.68 -9.79 -30.13
C GLU A 1113 -34.99 -10.18 -29.41
N LEU A 1114 -35.49 -9.32 -28.52
CA LEU A 1114 -36.71 -9.58 -27.77
C LEU A 1114 -37.94 -9.38 -28.64
N THR A 1115 -38.84 -10.38 -28.67
CA THR A 1115 -40.08 -10.32 -29.44
C THR A 1115 -41.27 -10.07 -28.52
N LEU A 1116 -42.05 -9.03 -28.81
CA LEU A 1116 -43.28 -8.68 -28.14
C LEU A 1116 -44.42 -8.59 -29.17
N ASP A 1117 -45.51 -9.32 -28.96
CA ASP A 1117 -46.67 -9.36 -29.87
C ASP A 1117 -46.32 -9.66 -31.35
N GLY A 1118 -45.28 -10.46 -31.57
CA GLY A 1118 -44.80 -10.85 -32.90
C GLY A 1118 -43.93 -9.79 -33.60
N GLN A 1119 -43.59 -8.69 -32.94
CA GLN A 1119 -42.66 -7.67 -33.39
C GLN A 1119 -41.46 -7.56 -32.46
N SER A 1120 -40.35 -7.03 -32.95
CA SER A 1120 -39.19 -6.73 -32.09
C SER A 1120 -39.51 -5.60 -31.12
N VAL A 1121 -39.00 -5.64 -29.89
CA VAL A 1121 -39.14 -4.53 -28.92
C VAL A 1121 -38.52 -3.24 -29.47
N ALA A 1122 -37.47 -3.35 -30.31
CA ALA A 1122 -36.86 -2.21 -30.98
C ALA A 1122 -37.76 -1.56 -32.05
N ALA A 1123 -38.95 -2.10 -32.35
CA ALA A 1123 -39.92 -1.44 -33.24
C ALA A 1123 -40.39 -0.08 -32.69
N ASP A 1124 -40.31 0.12 -31.36
CA ASP A 1124 -40.63 1.36 -30.66
C ASP A 1124 -39.43 2.32 -30.55
N ASP A 1125 -38.23 1.95 -31.05
CA ASP A 1125 -37.03 2.79 -30.95
C ASP A 1125 -37.14 4.04 -31.86
N PRO A 1126 -36.68 5.22 -31.41
CA PRO A 1126 -36.74 6.43 -32.21
C PRO A 1126 -35.77 6.36 -33.41
N ALA A 1127 -36.12 7.01 -34.51
CA ALA A 1127 -35.24 7.09 -35.69
C ALA A 1127 -34.02 8.02 -35.47
N ASP A 1128 -34.11 8.93 -34.50
CA ASP A 1128 -33.04 9.87 -34.13
C ASP A 1128 -32.22 9.30 -32.95
N ILE A 1129 -30.92 9.13 -33.18
CA ILE A 1129 -29.96 8.66 -32.16
C ILE A 1129 -29.90 9.62 -30.98
N GLN A 1130 -30.11 10.92 -31.17
CA GLN A 1130 -30.10 11.89 -30.07
C GLN A 1130 -31.22 11.65 -29.05
N GLU A 1131 -32.30 10.99 -29.45
CA GLU A 1131 -33.37 10.59 -28.55
C GLU A 1131 -33.00 9.36 -27.72
N PHE A 1132 -31.99 8.56 -28.10
CA PHE A 1132 -31.49 7.45 -27.27
C PHE A 1132 -30.87 7.98 -25.98
N PHE A 1133 -30.08 9.05 -26.06
CA PHE A 1133 -29.50 9.74 -24.90
C PHE A 1133 -30.55 10.40 -23.99
N LYS A 1134 -31.80 10.52 -24.45
CA LYS A 1134 -32.95 11.00 -23.67
C LYS A 1134 -33.87 9.88 -23.20
N LEU A 1135 -33.46 8.60 -23.34
CA LEU A 1135 -34.29 7.42 -23.08
C LEU A 1135 -35.58 7.40 -23.93
N GLY A 1136 -35.51 7.79 -25.20
CA GLY A 1136 -36.66 7.81 -26.12
C GLY A 1136 -37.16 6.42 -26.55
N TYR A 1137 -36.50 5.35 -26.10
CA TYR A 1137 -36.87 3.96 -26.35
C TYR A 1137 -37.68 3.35 -25.20
N ARG A 1138 -38.26 2.18 -25.44
CA ARG A 1138 -38.97 1.39 -24.43
C ARG A 1138 -37.98 0.79 -23.43
N GLY A 1139 -38.19 1.08 -22.15
CA GLY A 1139 -37.33 0.58 -21.08
C GLY A 1139 -36.16 1.51 -20.71
N ALA A 1140 -35.26 0.98 -19.88
CA ALA A 1140 -34.02 1.65 -19.46
C ALA A 1140 -32.96 0.63 -19.02
N ARG A 1141 -31.68 1.02 -19.17
CA ARG A 1141 -30.49 0.24 -18.79
C ARG A 1141 -29.96 0.75 -17.46
N TYR A 1142 -29.91 -0.09 -16.42
CA TYR A 1142 -29.43 0.30 -15.10
C TYR A 1142 -28.12 -0.40 -14.75
N SER A 1143 -27.21 0.35 -14.14
CA SER A 1143 -25.94 -0.14 -13.62
C SER A 1143 -25.92 0.06 -12.10
N PHE A 1144 -25.26 -0.85 -11.38
CA PHE A 1144 -25.15 -0.75 -9.91
C PHE A 1144 -24.29 0.45 -9.49
N GLY A 1145 -24.63 1.05 -8.34
CA GLY A 1145 -23.99 2.25 -7.81
C GLY A 1145 -24.71 3.57 -8.15
N TYR A 1146 -25.87 3.51 -8.81
CA TYR A 1146 -26.70 4.67 -9.16
C TYR A 1146 -27.97 4.74 -8.30
N GLY A 1147 -28.65 5.91 -8.28
CA GLY A 1147 -29.71 6.21 -7.31
C GLY A 1147 -30.91 5.26 -7.26
N ALA A 1148 -31.18 4.46 -8.30
CA ALA A 1148 -32.22 3.42 -8.30
C ALA A 1148 -31.74 2.03 -7.84
N CYS A 1149 -30.43 1.82 -7.79
CA CYS A 1149 -29.75 0.57 -7.43
C CYS A 1149 -28.37 0.89 -6.82
N PRO A 1150 -28.34 1.48 -5.60
CA PRO A 1150 -27.12 2.04 -5.01
C PRO A 1150 -26.17 0.98 -4.46
N ASP A 1151 -26.65 -0.24 -4.23
CA ASP A 1151 -25.85 -1.34 -3.69
C ASP A 1151 -24.88 -1.87 -4.75
N LEU A 1152 -23.57 -1.69 -4.50
CA LEU A 1152 -22.51 -2.14 -5.40
C LEU A 1152 -22.23 -3.63 -5.25
N GLU A 1153 -22.54 -4.26 -4.10
CA GLU A 1153 -22.28 -5.69 -3.87
C GLU A 1153 -23.08 -6.57 -4.83
N ASP A 1154 -24.24 -6.08 -5.29
CA ASP A 1154 -25.07 -6.73 -6.30
C ASP A 1154 -24.35 -6.89 -7.66
N ARG A 1155 -23.29 -6.13 -7.93
CA ARG A 1155 -22.44 -6.32 -9.12
C ARG A 1155 -21.78 -7.70 -9.14
N ALA A 1156 -21.39 -8.24 -7.99
CA ALA A 1156 -20.79 -9.59 -7.90
C ALA A 1156 -21.76 -10.67 -8.41
N LYS A 1157 -23.06 -10.52 -8.08
CA LYS A 1157 -24.12 -11.42 -8.54
C LYS A 1157 -24.27 -11.36 -10.06
N LEU A 1158 -24.19 -10.18 -10.67
CA LEU A 1158 -24.25 -10.01 -12.13
C LEU A 1158 -23.04 -10.65 -12.82
N VAL A 1159 -21.83 -10.40 -12.31
CA VAL A 1159 -20.58 -10.93 -12.88
C VAL A 1159 -20.58 -12.46 -12.86
N ASP A 1160 -20.98 -13.08 -11.76
CA ASP A 1160 -21.10 -14.54 -11.67
C ASP A 1160 -22.24 -15.06 -12.58
N LEU A 1161 -23.40 -14.40 -12.56
CA LEU A 1161 -24.54 -14.77 -13.40
C LEU A 1161 -24.18 -14.80 -14.90
N LEU A 1162 -23.35 -13.85 -15.34
CA LEU A 1162 -22.90 -13.75 -16.73
C LEU A 1162 -21.66 -14.60 -17.04
N ASP A 1163 -20.93 -15.12 -16.05
CA ASP A 1163 -19.62 -15.76 -16.25
C ASP A 1163 -18.70 -14.87 -17.10
N ALA A 1164 -18.41 -13.68 -16.54
CA ALA A 1164 -17.71 -12.60 -17.24
C ALA A 1164 -16.26 -12.93 -17.63
N GLY A 1165 -15.64 -13.92 -16.97
CA GLY A 1165 -14.31 -14.40 -17.30
C GLY A 1165 -14.17 -14.87 -18.76
N ARG A 1166 -15.28 -15.29 -19.39
CA ARG A 1166 -15.29 -15.69 -20.82
C ARG A 1166 -14.97 -14.55 -21.80
N VAL A 1167 -15.16 -13.29 -21.39
CA VAL A 1167 -14.77 -12.10 -22.15
C VAL A 1167 -13.52 -11.42 -21.61
N GLY A 1168 -12.82 -12.05 -20.65
CA GLY A 1168 -11.60 -11.52 -20.06
C GLY A 1168 -11.83 -10.42 -19.03
N VAL A 1169 -13.05 -10.32 -18.49
CA VAL A 1169 -13.37 -9.37 -17.42
C VAL A 1169 -13.39 -10.07 -16.06
N GLN A 1170 -12.68 -9.49 -15.10
CA GLN A 1170 -12.60 -9.93 -13.71
C GLN A 1170 -13.17 -8.85 -12.79
N LEU A 1171 -13.62 -9.24 -11.60
CA LEU A 1171 -14.10 -8.32 -10.57
C LEU A 1171 -13.06 -8.26 -9.45
N SER A 1172 -12.58 -7.07 -9.08
CA SER A 1172 -11.66 -6.87 -7.95
C SER A 1172 -12.36 -7.05 -6.60
N GLU A 1173 -11.59 -7.13 -5.52
CA GLU A 1173 -12.13 -7.17 -4.15
C GLU A 1173 -12.94 -5.91 -3.80
N GLU A 1174 -12.66 -4.78 -4.45
CA GLU A 1174 -13.41 -3.52 -4.37
C GLU A 1174 -14.57 -3.42 -5.36
N LEU A 1175 -14.96 -4.53 -5.99
CA LEU A 1175 -16.07 -4.61 -6.94
C LEU A 1175 -15.83 -3.81 -8.24
N GLN A 1176 -14.57 -3.62 -8.66
CA GLN A 1176 -14.21 -2.96 -9.92
C GLN A 1176 -14.07 -3.97 -11.06
N LEU A 1177 -14.53 -3.61 -12.27
CA LEU A 1177 -14.35 -4.44 -13.46
C LEU A 1177 -12.95 -4.22 -14.05
N HIS A 1178 -12.20 -5.29 -14.25
CA HIS A 1178 -10.88 -5.28 -14.88
C HIS A 1178 -10.90 -6.03 -16.22
N PRO A 1179 -10.46 -5.44 -17.35
CA PRO A 1179 -9.91 -4.09 -17.50
C PRO A 1179 -10.95 -2.99 -17.26
N GLU A 1180 -10.47 -1.81 -16.87
CA GLU A 1180 -11.30 -0.64 -16.51
C GLU A 1180 -12.20 -0.16 -17.66
N GLN A 1181 -11.84 -0.43 -18.94
CA GLN A 1181 -12.69 -0.16 -20.11
C GLN A 1181 -13.81 -1.21 -20.26
N SER A 1182 -14.48 -1.54 -19.14
CA SER A 1182 -15.60 -2.47 -19.06
C SER A 1182 -16.75 -1.84 -18.28
N THR A 1183 -17.99 -2.19 -18.62
CA THR A 1183 -19.19 -1.72 -17.91
C THR A 1183 -20.28 -2.79 -17.91
N ASP A 1184 -21.08 -2.81 -16.84
CA ASP A 1184 -22.15 -3.78 -16.61
C ASP A 1184 -23.52 -3.11 -16.44
N ALA A 1185 -24.58 -3.81 -16.83
CA ALA A 1185 -25.94 -3.35 -16.64
C ALA A 1185 -26.99 -4.46 -16.70
N PHE A 1186 -28.15 -4.22 -16.10
CA PHE A 1186 -29.39 -4.94 -16.38
C PHE A 1186 -30.38 -4.04 -17.15
N VAL A 1187 -31.28 -4.66 -17.91
CA VAL A 1187 -32.24 -3.94 -18.77
C VAL A 1187 -33.65 -4.16 -18.25
N LEU A 1188 -34.39 -3.06 -18.03
CA LEU A 1188 -35.83 -3.12 -17.78
C LEU A 1188 -36.57 -2.82 -19.08
N LEU A 1189 -37.55 -3.65 -19.41
CA LEU A 1189 -38.32 -3.56 -20.66
C LEU A 1189 -39.68 -2.87 -20.47
N HIS A 1190 -39.98 -2.49 -19.24
CA HIS A 1190 -41.21 -1.81 -18.88
C HIS A 1190 -41.24 -0.41 -19.55
N PRO A 1191 -42.32 -0.04 -20.28
CA PRO A 1191 -42.39 1.22 -21.03
C PRO A 1191 -42.27 2.46 -20.11
N GLU A 1192 -42.66 2.31 -18.85
CA GLU A 1192 -42.55 3.37 -17.85
C GLU A 1192 -41.23 3.38 -17.06
N ALA A 1193 -40.31 2.43 -17.32
CA ALA A 1193 -38.98 2.45 -16.70
C ALA A 1193 -38.14 3.59 -17.28
N LYS A 1194 -37.71 4.52 -16.40
CA LYS A 1194 -36.83 5.67 -16.69
C LYS A 1194 -35.92 5.90 -15.49
N TYR A 1195 -34.80 6.59 -15.65
CA TYR A 1195 -33.93 6.89 -14.49
C TYR A 1195 -34.68 7.69 -13.42
N PHE A 1196 -34.60 7.22 -12.18
CA PHE A 1196 -35.15 7.85 -11.00
C PHE A 1196 -34.19 7.66 -9.83
N ASN A 1197 -34.34 8.50 -8.80
CA ASN A 1197 -33.62 8.36 -7.54
C ASN A 1197 -34.63 7.94 -6.47
N ALA A 1198 -34.30 6.89 -5.72
CA ALA A 1198 -35.11 6.41 -4.61
C ALA A 1198 -35.17 7.41 -3.44
#